data_AF-A0A7I7STT4-F1
#
_entry.id   AF-A0A7I7STT4-F1
#
_cell.length_a   1.000
_cell.length_b   1.000
_cell.length_c   1.000
_cell.angle_alpha   90.00
_cell.angle_beta   90.00
_cell.angle_gamma   90.00
#
_symmetry.space_group_name_H-M   'P 1'
#
loop_
_entity.id
_entity.type
_entity.pdbx_description
1 polymer ?
#
loop_
_entity_poly.entity_id
_entity_poly.type
_entity_poly.pdbx_seq_one_letter_code
_entity_poly.pdbx_strand_id
1 'polypeptide(L)'
;MGSAAFAMSLGLAVAGSPGIAVADTTDGGSSAQPSKPSKSPVGASRRPAQEAARTTGAAPSKPARTPSPSRAAAAARVAAPVPVAVNSAPATAPDSSEPVRPTATAVTAESADREPLSVASAPKQTASAAPKALIARQTATAALSPGDIVSRFLSLFGIKGLPASPVQLLTGVLALIRREIDSFLRPPTANPSVSITDTTLVEGNAGTNSAAFTVTLSKASTKTVTVSYTTADGTATAGQDYTASTGTVTFAPGVVSQVINVGVLGDATVEPDETFTVVLSSPSGATLGRTTATGTITNDDATEVKLPTVSIAGDTVPEGDSGTTALPFTVTLSKPSTTTITLTYTTSNGSATAGQDYTAATGTVTFAPGAVSQVITISVTGDTTVEPNETLTVTLSNPTGATIATASAAGTIVNDDTATTPGGTAQWGKSFFAPYIDMGAYPVPNLLALSKTFGTSLVTLGFMQADVNGNLAWAGLAALEPHSTNEQAIAINKSIADFKSAGGDVMISFGGQAGTSLAQYYASKGRSAQELANAYAAVVDTYGVTRLDFDIEGAAVADPASVTLNAQALALLQKTKPEVQIWYTLPVLPTGLTADGVNVVDTALAAGVNLAGVNVMAMDYGESAAPTSGPGAKTMGAYAIDAAESTYAQVSALYAARSKTFSWSQIGVTPMLGVNDVRSEVFTVADAQALEDFARTKGIGMLSMWQVLRDTPGTLGQSTTSASGLSDPVGSFSHVFNDYGTINIVDYTNAGGGGTPVSGGISTTIGWAWGANPVLTFDPAKDILDFVWMQAKEFDVSDTSGSTVITIVGNNSSYTLAGVRLSQLQIGNIIAKDAGTLAKWQSLISSAKAV
;
A
#
# COMPACT_ATOMS: atom_id res chain seq x y z
N MET A 1 -16.35 53.07 -21.01
CA MET A 1 -17.59 53.85 -20.80
C MET A 1 -18.76 52.94 -21.17
N GLY A 2 -19.78 52.77 -20.32
CA GLY A 2 -20.82 51.73 -20.45
C GLY A 2 -20.28 50.33 -20.05
N SER A 3 -20.89 49.49 -19.20
CA SER A 3 -22.24 49.41 -18.60
C SER A 3 -23.35 48.98 -19.57
N ALA A 4 -24.27 48.06 -19.24
CA ALA A 4 -24.62 47.41 -17.95
C ALA A 4 -24.89 45.88 -18.12
N ALA A 5 -24.67 45.01 -17.12
CA ALA A 5 -25.63 44.47 -16.10
C ALA A 5 -26.78 43.59 -16.67
N PHE A 6 -27.34 42.58 -15.99
CA PHE A 6 -27.67 42.46 -14.55
C PHE A 6 -27.94 40.99 -14.09
N ALA A 7 -27.77 40.69 -12.79
CA ALA A 7 -28.17 39.52 -11.94
C ALA A 7 -28.15 38.05 -12.49
N MET A 8 -27.67 36.98 -11.82
CA MET A 8 -27.45 36.59 -10.39
C MET A 8 -28.59 35.80 -9.71
N SER A 9 -28.33 34.54 -9.35
CA SER A 9 -28.76 33.90 -8.08
C SER A 9 -27.94 32.63 -7.77
N LEU A 10 -27.93 32.21 -6.50
CA LEU A 10 -27.20 31.04 -5.97
C LEU A 10 -28.11 29.84 -5.72
N GLY A 11 -27.53 28.64 -5.70
CA GLY A 11 -28.12 27.41 -5.14
C GLY A 11 -27.02 26.39 -4.86
N LEU A 12 -26.98 25.84 -3.64
CA LEU A 12 -25.90 24.98 -3.14
C LEU A 12 -26.47 23.79 -2.35
N ALA A 13 -25.70 22.70 -2.25
CA ALA A 13 -25.93 21.52 -1.40
C ALA A 13 -27.05 20.56 -1.88
N VAL A 14 -27.01 19.25 -1.58
CA VAL A 14 -25.94 18.44 -0.96
C VAL A 14 -26.01 16.99 -1.47
N ALA A 15 -24.93 16.22 -1.36
CA ALA A 15 -24.89 14.80 -1.73
C ALA A 15 -25.26 13.88 -0.56
N GLY A 16 -25.86 12.72 -0.85
CA GLY A 16 -26.21 11.71 0.15
C GLY A 16 -26.31 10.29 -0.44
N SER A 17 -25.80 9.32 0.30
CA SER A 17 -25.85 7.87 0.05
C SER A 17 -25.92 7.16 1.41
N PRO A 18 -26.14 5.83 1.51
CA PRO A 18 -26.49 4.83 0.50
C PRO A 18 -27.83 4.10 0.84
N GLY A 19 -28.20 3.04 0.10
CA GLY A 19 -29.35 2.18 0.43
C GLY A 19 -29.30 0.81 -0.25
N ILE A 20 -29.50 -0.26 0.54
CA ILE A 20 -29.44 -1.67 0.12
C ILE A 20 -30.85 -2.22 -0.20
N ALA A 21 -30.98 -3.04 -1.23
CA ALA A 21 -32.05 -4.04 -1.32
C ALA A 21 -31.63 -5.25 -2.20
N VAL A 22 -32.01 -6.46 -1.79
CA VAL A 22 -31.89 -7.72 -2.55
C VAL A 22 -33.30 -8.26 -2.79
N ALA A 23 -33.57 -8.78 -3.98
CA ALA A 23 -34.77 -9.58 -4.30
C ALA A 23 -34.45 -10.56 -5.45
N ASP A 24 -35.18 -11.67 -5.53
CA ASP A 24 -34.82 -12.85 -6.33
C ASP A 24 -36.06 -13.52 -6.97
N THR A 25 -35.90 -14.10 -8.17
CA THR A 25 -36.91 -14.85 -8.98
C THR A 25 -38.21 -14.10 -9.35
N THR A 26 -39.13 -14.54 -10.23
CA THR A 26 -39.36 -15.80 -10.99
C THR A 26 -39.92 -15.52 -12.41
N ASP A 27 -39.67 -16.45 -13.35
CA ASP A 27 -40.50 -16.93 -14.49
C ASP A 27 -41.52 -16.05 -15.25
N GLY A 28 -41.53 -16.23 -16.59
CA GLY A 28 -42.61 -15.78 -17.47
C GLY A 28 -42.38 -16.01 -18.97
N GLY A 29 -42.48 -17.26 -19.46
CA GLY A 29 -42.25 -17.60 -20.88
C GLY A 29 -43.50 -18.05 -21.64
N SER A 30 -43.56 -17.80 -22.97
CA SER A 30 -44.39 -18.58 -23.89
C SER A 30 -43.95 -18.49 -25.37
N SER A 31 -44.28 -19.55 -26.10
CA SER A 31 -43.91 -19.99 -27.45
C SER A 31 -44.06 -19.02 -28.64
N ALA A 32 -43.21 -19.21 -29.68
CA ALA A 32 -43.65 -19.43 -31.07
C ALA A 32 -42.59 -20.13 -31.96
N GLN A 33 -43.02 -21.09 -32.78
CA GLN A 33 -42.35 -21.72 -33.94
C GLN A 33 -43.48 -22.12 -34.95
N PRO A 34 -43.24 -22.61 -36.20
CA PRO A 34 -42.03 -23.26 -36.75
C PRO A 34 -41.63 -22.88 -38.20
N SER A 35 -40.52 -23.44 -38.71
CA SER A 35 -40.47 -24.09 -40.05
C SER A 35 -39.13 -24.79 -40.38
N LYS A 36 -39.23 -25.85 -41.19
CA LYS A 36 -38.22 -26.74 -41.85
C LYS A 36 -39.02 -27.53 -42.94
N PRO A 37 -38.46 -28.33 -43.90
CA PRO A 37 -37.15 -29.01 -43.89
C PRO A 37 -36.40 -29.12 -45.25
N SER A 38 -35.26 -29.84 -45.25
CA SER A 38 -34.89 -30.81 -46.31
C SER A 38 -33.95 -31.89 -45.72
N LYS A 39 -33.60 -32.96 -46.47
CA LYS A 39 -32.94 -34.19 -45.96
C LYS A 39 -31.74 -34.68 -46.79
N SER A 40 -30.93 -35.54 -46.15
CA SER A 40 -29.71 -36.22 -46.64
C SER A 40 -29.96 -37.33 -47.69
N PRO A 41 -28.90 -38.06 -48.10
CA PRO A 41 -28.83 -39.47 -47.68
C PRO A 41 -27.46 -39.93 -47.12
N VAL A 42 -27.43 -41.20 -46.67
CA VAL A 42 -26.46 -41.84 -45.74
C VAL A 42 -25.43 -42.74 -46.46
N GLY A 43 -24.25 -42.92 -45.87
CA GLY A 43 -23.36 -44.09 -46.11
C GLY A 43 -22.36 -44.29 -44.96
N ALA A 44 -22.17 -45.52 -44.45
CA ALA A 44 -21.32 -45.79 -43.27
C ALA A 44 -20.81 -47.25 -43.16
N SER A 45 -19.57 -47.47 -42.70
CA SER A 45 -19.17 -48.71 -41.97
C SER A 45 -17.73 -48.80 -41.43
N ARG A 46 -17.63 -49.35 -40.19
CA ARG A 46 -16.62 -50.30 -39.66
C ARG A 46 -15.26 -49.80 -39.12
N ARG A 47 -14.57 -50.75 -38.46
CA ARG A 47 -13.54 -50.64 -37.38
C ARG A 47 -12.27 -51.50 -37.71
N PRO A 48 -11.19 -51.49 -36.90
CA PRO A 48 -9.80 -51.69 -37.39
C PRO A 48 -9.11 -53.05 -37.12
N ALA A 49 -7.92 -53.20 -37.73
CA ALA A 49 -6.74 -54.01 -37.35
C ALA A 49 -5.49 -53.27 -37.94
N GLN A 50 -4.25 -53.24 -37.43
CA GLN A 50 -3.40 -54.06 -36.54
C GLN A 50 -2.41 -55.00 -37.27
N GLU A 51 -1.11 -54.63 -37.19
CA GLU A 51 0.13 -55.43 -37.42
C GLU A 51 0.38 -56.03 -38.85
N ALA A 52 1.61 -56.40 -39.27
CA ALA A 52 2.91 -56.52 -38.57
C ALA A 52 4.16 -56.18 -39.43
N ALA A 53 5.22 -55.72 -38.74
CA ALA A 53 6.66 -56.01 -38.88
C ALA A 53 7.39 -56.22 -40.25
N ARG A 54 8.57 -55.58 -40.36
CA ARG A 54 9.83 -56.29 -40.65
C ARG A 54 11.01 -55.69 -39.87
N THR A 55 12.08 -56.46 -39.65
CA THR A 55 13.07 -56.24 -38.58
C THR A 55 14.53 -56.35 -39.02
N THR A 56 15.40 -55.53 -38.40
CA THR A 56 16.82 -55.78 -38.01
C THR A 56 17.37 -54.55 -37.24
N GLY A 57 18.15 -54.63 -36.17
CA GLY A 57 18.42 -55.77 -35.28
C GLY A 57 19.83 -55.83 -34.67
N ALA A 58 20.16 -55.02 -33.64
CA ALA A 58 21.28 -55.26 -32.69
C ALA A 58 21.24 -54.30 -31.47
N ALA A 59 21.64 -54.77 -30.29
CA ALA A 59 21.81 -54.04 -29.02
C ALA A 59 22.57 -54.95 -28.00
N PRO A 60 22.78 -54.57 -26.73
CA PRO A 60 23.52 -53.41 -26.20
C PRO A 60 24.64 -53.85 -25.21
N SER A 61 25.37 -52.92 -24.56
CA SER A 61 26.11 -53.23 -23.32
C SER A 61 26.30 -52.03 -22.36
N LYS A 62 26.47 -52.36 -21.08
CA LYS A 62 26.72 -51.54 -19.86
C LYS A 62 27.31 -52.53 -18.81
N PRO A 63 27.88 -52.09 -17.66
CA PRO A 63 28.53 -50.82 -17.33
C PRO A 63 29.86 -51.01 -16.54
N ALA A 64 30.40 -49.92 -15.98
CA ALA A 64 30.86 -49.78 -14.57
C ALA A 64 32.35 -49.51 -14.23
N ARG A 65 32.47 -48.74 -13.13
CA ARG A 65 33.48 -48.74 -12.05
C ARG A 65 34.62 -47.71 -12.10
N THR A 66 34.83 -47.08 -10.94
CA THR A 66 35.88 -46.11 -10.58
C THR A 66 37.20 -46.80 -10.20
N PRO A 67 38.34 -46.07 -10.15
CA PRO A 67 38.80 -45.59 -8.82
C PRO A 67 39.55 -44.24 -8.80
N SER A 68 39.57 -43.59 -7.63
CA SER A 68 40.57 -42.59 -7.17
C SER A 68 41.70 -43.33 -6.38
N PRO A 69 42.79 -42.72 -5.84
CA PRO A 69 43.13 -41.28 -5.71
C PRO A 69 44.62 -40.91 -5.91
N SER A 70 45.00 -39.65 -5.65
CA SER A 70 46.32 -39.26 -5.08
C SER A 70 46.21 -37.96 -4.24
N ARG A 71 47.23 -37.59 -3.43
CA ARG A 71 47.12 -36.63 -2.30
C ARG A 71 48.46 -35.96 -1.93
N ALA A 72 48.38 -34.78 -1.27
CA ALA A 72 49.43 -34.04 -0.52
C ALA A 72 50.43 -33.22 -1.37
N ALA A 73 51.11 -32.16 -0.88
CA ALA A 73 51.19 -31.47 0.43
C ALA A 73 51.30 -29.93 0.17
N ALA A 74 50.87 -28.95 0.99
CA ALA A 74 50.86 -28.71 2.44
C ALA A 74 52.16 -28.08 3.04
N ALA A 75 52.22 -26.73 3.08
CA ALA A 75 53.02 -25.88 3.99
C ALA A 75 52.55 -24.40 3.86
N ALA A 76 52.51 -23.45 4.82
CA ALA A 76 52.55 -23.39 6.31
C ALA A 76 53.68 -22.53 6.96
N ARG A 77 53.46 -21.20 7.12
CA ARG A 77 54.04 -20.27 8.13
C ARG A 77 53.22 -18.95 8.17
N VAL A 78 52.85 -18.26 9.27
CA VAL A 78 53.33 -18.07 10.67
C VAL A 78 54.36 -16.92 10.85
N ALA A 79 54.21 -15.90 11.72
CA ALA A 79 53.07 -15.36 12.51
C ALA A 79 53.42 -14.04 13.29
N ALA A 80 52.39 -13.22 13.65
CA ALA A 80 52.24 -12.36 14.87
C ALA A 80 53.28 -11.23 15.17
N PRO A 81 53.16 -10.38 16.24
CA PRO A 81 52.09 -10.15 17.24
C PRO A 81 51.68 -8.65 17.51
N VAL A 82 50.87 -8.41 18.57
CA VAL A 82 50.27 -7.13 19.06
C VAL A 82 51.22 -6.30 19.99
N PRO A 83 50.88 -5.06 20.44
CA PRO A 83 50.31 -4.90 21.81
C PRO A 83 49.37 -3.69 22.13
N VAL A 84 48.17 -4.01 22.67
CA VAL A 84 47.50 -3.55 23.92
C VAL A 84 47.73 -2.13 24.53
N ALA A 85 46.61 -1.41 24.76
CA ALA A 85 46.26 -0.61 25.97
C ALA A 85 44.74 -0.24 25.92
N VAL A 86 43.85 -0.27 26.93
CA VAL A 86 43.80 -0.60 28.39
C VAL A 86 43.95 0.54 29.42
N ASN A 87 42.81 1.15 29.81
CA ASN A 87 42.48 1.77 31.12
C ASN A 87 41.04 2.35 31.05
N SER A 88 40.24 2.55 32.11
CA SER A 88 40.04 1.85 33.41
C SER A 88 38.74 2.38 34.07
N ALA A 89 38.03 1.56 34.86
CA ALA A 89 36.85 1.96 35.64
C ALA A 89 37.24 2.52 37.03
N PRO A 90 36.33 3.12 37.84
CA PRO A 90 35.33 2.32 38.57
C PRO A 90 33.94 2.99 38.71
N ALA A 91 33.02 2.33 39.42
CA ALA A 91 31.64 2.76 39.68
C ALA A 91 31.40 3.14 41.17
N THR A 92 30.29 3.83 41.44
CA THR A 92 29.54 3.76 42.72
C THR A 92 28.08 4.17 42.54
N ALA A 93 27.15 3.34 43.01
CA ALA A 93 25.89 3.80 43.59
C ALA A 93 26.08 4.03 45.11
N PRO A 94 25.14 4.69 45.80
CA PRO A 94 24.28 3.91 46.70
C PRO A 94 22.80 4.37 46.66
N ASP A 95 22.07 4.14 47.75
CA ASP A 95 20.63 3.84 47.79
C ASP A 95 19.80 4.78 48.73
N SER A 96 18.47 4.70 48.57
CA SER A 96 17.34 5.03 49.47
C SER A 96 17.38 6.22 50.45
N SER A 97 16.34 7.08 50.36
CA SER A 97 15.60 7.58 51.54
C SER A 97 14.24 8.25 51.20
N GLU A 98 13.14 7.63 51.61
CA GLU A 98 11.89 8.32 52.00
C GLU A 98 11.98 8.71 53.51
N PRO A 99 10.99 9.35 54.18
CA PRO A 99 9.81 10.09 53.70
C PRO A 99 9.69 11.50 54.36
N VAL A 100 8.52 12.17 54.26
CA VAL A 100 7.73 12.72 55.40
C VAL A 100 6.57 13.62 54.91
N ARG A 101 5.39 13.45 55.54
CA ARG A 101 4.18 14.30 55.44
C ARG A 101 3.86 14.83 56.85
N PRO A 102 3.14 15.96 57.02
CA PRO A 102 1.81 15.82 57.66
C PRO A 102 0.74 16.89 57.30
N THR A 103 -0.55 16.49 57.31
CA THR A 103 -1.78 17.29 57.67
C THR A 103 -2.10 18.62 56.95
N ALA A 104 -3.30 19.20 56.93
CA ALA A 104 -4.74 18.82 57.01
C ALA A 104 -5.54 20.11 56.62
N THR A 105 -6.85 20.19 56.30
CA THR A 105 -8.06 19.46 56.74
C THR A 105 -9.22 19.66 55.72
N ALA A 106 -10.33 18.91 55.87
CA ALA A 106 -11.60 18.96 55.09
C ALA A 106 -12.38 20.31 55.19
N VAL A 107 -13.60 20.55 54.64
CA VAL A 107 -14.84 19.76 54.36
C VAL A 107 -15.65 20.50 53.23
N THR A 108 -16.73 20.07 52.54
CA THR A 108 -17.80 19.03 52.68
C THR A 108 -18.49 18.76 51.31
N ALA A 109 -19.19 17.62 51.15
CA ALA A 109 -20.38 17.32 50.30
C ALA A 109 -20.33 17.62 48.76
N GLU A 110 -20.63 16.73 47.79
CA GLU A 110 -21.56 15.58 47.66
C GLU A 110 -23.05 16.03 47.48
N SER A 111 -23.91 15.46 46.61
CA SER A 111 -23.96 14.07 46.08
C SER A 111 -24.64 13.86 44.70
N ALA A 112 -24.46 12.63 44.16
CA ALA A 112 -25.41 11.77 43.43
C ALA A 112 -26.14 12.21 42.13
N ASP A 113 -25.58 11.74 41.00
CA ASP A 113 -26.14 10.70 40.10
C ASP A 113 -27.45 10.81 39.28
N ARG A 114 -27.56 9.85 38.33
CA ARG A 114 -28.52 9.75 37.22
C ARG A 114 -29.68 8.77 37.51
N GLU A 115 -30.83 8.99 36.86
CA GLU A 115 -31.33 8.14 35.74
C GLU A 115 -32.70 8.67 35.24
N PRO A 116 -32.98 8.69 33.91
CA PRO A 116 -34.22 9.27 33.37
C PRO A 116 -35.27 8.23 32.93
N LEU A 117 -36.56 8.48 33.23
CA LEU A 117 -37.67 7.67 32.70
C LEU A 117 -38.80 8.48 32.02
N SER A 118 -38.71 8.48 30.68
CA SER A 118 -39.83 8.25 29.75
C SER A 118 -40.90 9.33 29.47
N VAL A 119 -41.18 9.47 28.16
CA VAL A 119 -42.39 9.98 27.46
C VAL A 119 -42.96 11.38 27.79
N ALA A 120 -43.05 12.23 26.77
CA ALA A 120 -44.02 13.32 26.72
C ALA A 120 -44.44 13.68 25.27
N SER A 121 -45.74 13.58 24.95
CA SER A 121 -46.43 14.52 24.03
C SER A 121 -47.94 14.20 23.88
N ALA A 122 -48.79 15.09 24.40
CA ALA A 122 -49.91 15.84 23.76
C ALA A 122 -50.92 15.13 22.79
N PRO A 123 -52.14 15.68 22.53
CA PRO A 123 -52.61 17.05 22.83
C PRO A 123 -54.07 17.28 23.35
N LYS A 124 -54.28 18.50 23.88
CA LYS A 124 -55.49 19.37 23.85
C LYS A 124 -56.92 18.77 23.96
N GLN A 125 -57.69 19.27 24.95
CA GLN A 125 -58.90 20.14 24.85
C GLN A 125 -59.63 20.15 26.24
N THR A 126 -60.37 21.16 26.75
CA THR A 126 -60.53 22.62 26.52
C THR A 126 -61.32 23.24 27.70
N ALA A 127 -60.91 24.42 28.20
CA ALA A 127 -61.72 25.43 28.96
C ALA A 127 -62.50 24.96 30.23
N SER A 128 -63.00 25.81 31.14
CA SER A 128 -63.07 27.28 31.22
C SER A 128 -63.17 27.77 32.70
N ALA A 129 -62.94 29.07 32.91
CA ALA A 129 -63.45 29.92 34.01
C ALA A 129 -63.28 29.54 35.51
N ALA A 130 -62.57 30.40 36.24
CA ALA A 130 -62.71 30.66 37.68
C ALA A 130 -63.65 31.91 37.88
N PRO A 131 -63.77 32.64 39.03
CA PRO A 131 -63.11 32.48 40.36
C PRO A 131 -64.02 32.79 41.60
N LYS A 132 -63.39 32.97 42.79
CA LYS A 132 -63.86 33.59 44.06
C LYS A 132 -64.65 32.71 45.05
N ALA A 133 -64.69 32.97 46.37
CA ALA A 133 -63.74 33.60 47.33
C ALA A 133 -64.27 33.51 48.80
N LEU A 134 -63.40 33.85 49.78
CA LEU A 134 -63.70 34.61 51.03
C LEU A 134 -64.09 33.91 52.37
N ILE A 135 -63.09 33.83 53.28
CA ILE A 135 -63.08 34.28 54.71
C ILE A 135 -64.07 33.69 55.77
N ALA A 136 -63.57 32.69 56.53
CA ALA A 136 -63.18 32.68 57.96
C ALA A 136 -64.12 32.98 59.18
N ARG A 137 -63.85 32.25 60.29
CA ARG A 137 -64.01 32.58 61.76
C ARG A 137 -65.47 32.69 62.32
N GLN A 138 -65.79 32.51 63.62
CA GLN A 138 -65.11 32.03 64.85
C GLN A 138 -66.15 31.65 65.95
N THR A 139 -65.86 30.69 66.86
CA THR A 139 -66.32 30.54 68.30
C THR A 139 -67.80 30.71 68.73
N ALA A 140 -68.35 30.12 69.82
CA ALA A 140 -68.01 28.99 70.72
C ALA A 140 -69.16 28.79 71.77
N THR A 141 -69.07 27.76 72.63
CA THR A 141 -69.82 27.53 73.91
C THR A 141 -71.36 27.31 73.86
N ALA A 142 -72.02 26.60 74.80
CA ALA A 142 -71.61 25.52 75.73
C ALA A 142 -72.85 24.87 76.41
N ALA A 143 -72.80 23.56 76.72
CA ALA A 143 -73.58 22.87 77.76
C ALA A 143 -73.03 21.43 77.99
N LEU A 144 -73.19 20.86 79.19
CA LEU A 144 -72.81 19.47 79.57
C LEU A 144 -74.03 18.70 80.08
N SER A 145 -73.99 17.36 80.07
CA SER A 145 -75.16 16.51 80.36
C SER A 145 -74.83 15.26 81.20
N PRO A 146 -75.82 14.52 81.74
CA PRO A 146 -75.56 13.35 82.60
C PRO A 146 -74.72 12.22 81.97
N GLY A 147 -74.63 12.15 80.63
CA GLY A 147 -73.76 11.19 79.93
C GLY A 147 -72.26 11.40 80.18
N ASP A 148 -71.84 12.60 80.60
CA ASP A 148 -70.44 12.96 80.81
C ASP A 148 -69.79 12.29 82.03
N ILE A 149 -70.60 11.83 83.01
CA ILE A 149 -70.10 11.12 84.19
C ILE A 149 -69.79 9.65 83.84
N VAL A 150 -70.70 8.96 83.16
CA VAL A 150 -70.50 7.57 82.71
C VAL A 150 -69.42 7.49 81.62
N SER A 151 -69.38 8.48 80.71
CA SER A 151 -68.33 8.57 79.68
C SER A 151 -66.93 8.76 80.28
N ARG A 152 -66.81 9.47 81.42
CA ARG A 152 -65.53 9.62 82.14
C ARG A 152 -65.11 8.33 82.85
N PHE A 153 -66.05 7.56 83.40
CA PHE A 153 -65.75 6.23 83.98
C PHE A 153 -65.32 5.21 82.91
N LEU A 154 -65.95 5.22 81.72
CA LEU A 154 -65.57 4.35 80.61
C LEU A 154 -64.31 4.82 79.85
N SER A 155 -63.98 6.11 79.90
CA SER A 155 -62.73 6.62 79.32
C SER A 155 -61.46 6.11 80.03
N LEU A 156 -61.57 5.66 81.29
CA LEU A 156 -60.49 4.95 82.00
C LEU A 156 -60.17 3.57 81.39
N PHE A 157 -61.08 3.01 80.58
CA PHE A 157 -60.92 1.71 79.92
C PHE A 157 -61.04 1.79 78.38
N GLY A 158 -61.02 3.00 77.80
CA GLY A 158 -60.83 3.24 76.37
C GLY A 158 -62.01 2.93 75.43
N ILE A 159 -63.15 2.45 75.93
CA ILE A 159 -64.30 2.06 75.08
C ILE A 159 -65.22 3.26 74.81
N LYS A 160 -65.56 3.50 73.54
CA LYS A 160 -66.61 4.43 73.10
C LYS A 160 -67.61 3.74 72.17
N GLY A 161 -68.90 3.88 72.48
CA GLY A 161 -70.02 3.41 71.64
C GLY A 161 -70.62 2.07 72.10
N LEU A 162 -71.94 2.08 72.34
CA LEU A 162 -72.75 0.91 72.69
C LEU A 162 -74.10 1.02 71.97
N PRO A 163 -74.42 0.13 71.02
CA PRO A 163 -75.76 0.05 70.40
C PRO A 163 -76.74 -0.74 71.30
N ALA A 164 -78.03 -0.59 71.04
CA ALA A 164 -79.09 -1.01 71.97
C ALA A 164 -79.72 -2.38 71.64
N SER A 165 -79.40 -3.42 72.43
CA SER A 165 -80.35 -4.49 72.78
C SER A 165 -79.88 -5.31 73.99
N PRO A 166 -80.78 -5.85 74.84
CA PRO A 166 -80.40 -6.79 75.89
C PRO A 166 -79.79 -8.10 75.35
N VAL A 167 -80.18 -8.51 74.13
CA VAL A 167 -79.70 -9.76 73.50
C VAL A 167 -78.23 -9.66 73.12
N GLN A 168 -77.77 -8.53 72.57
CA GLN A 168 -76.35 -8.33 72.27
C GLN A 168 -75.48 -8.27 73.53
N LEU A 169 -76.02 -7.81 74.67
CA LEU A 169 -75.31 -7.86 75.95
C LEU A 169 -75.02 -9.31 76.38
N LEU A 170 -76.00 -10.21 76.24
CA LEU A 170 -75.84 -11.62 76.59
C LEU A 170 -74.84 -12.34 75.64
N THR A 171 -74.92 -12.10 74.33
CA THR A 171 -73.95 -12.65 73.36
C THR A 171 -72.55 -12.09 73.59
N GLY A 172 -72.42 -10.79 73.91
CA GLY A 172 -71.15 -10.16 74.25
C GLY A 172 -70.54 -10.73 75.53
N VAL A 173 -71.35 -10.96 76.57
CA VAL A 173 -70.90 -11.59 77.82
C VAL A 173 -70.51 -13.05 77.60
N LEU A 174 -71.24 -13.83 76.80
CA LEU A 174 -70.83 -15.20 76.45
C LEU A 174 -69.52 -15.23 75.62
N ALA A 175 -69.34 -14.28 74.71
CA ALA A 175 -68.09 -14.14 73.95
C ALA A 175 -66.91 -13.74 74.84
N LEU A 176 -67.12 -12.83 75.79
CA LEU A 176 -66.10 -12.41 76.75
C LEU A 176 -65.74 -13.53 77.74
N ILE A 177 -66.74 -14.23 78.28
CA ILE A 177 -66.53 -15.39 79.16
C ILE A 177 -65.81 -16.52 78.41
N ARG A 178 -66.16 -16.79 77.14
CA ARG A 178 -65.41 -17.78 76.32
C ARG A 178 -63.97 -17.32 76.07
N ARG A 179 -63.74 -16.04 75.74
CA ARG A 179 -62.40 -15.48 75.52
C ARG A 179 -61.51 -15.57 76.78
N GLU A 180 -62.07 -15.31 77.96
CA GLU A 180 -61.34 -15.35 79.22
C GLU A 180 -61.15 -16.79 79.73
N ILE A 181 -62.05 -17.74 79.41
CA ILE A 181 -61.83 -19.17 79.65
C ILE A 181 -60.76 -19.72 78.70
N ASP A 182 -60.79 -19.35 77.41
CA ASP A 182 -59.78 -19.73 76.41
C ASP A 182 -58.40 -19.06 76.66
N SER A 183 -58.33 -18.03 77.51
CA SER A 183 -57.06 -17.45 77.99
C SER A 183 -56.53 -18.15 79.25
N PHE A 184 -57.41 -18.56 80.17
CA PHE A 184 -57.05 -19.32 81.37
C PHE A 184 -56.70 -20.80 81.11
N LEU A 185 -57.15 -21.39 80.00
CA LEU A 185 -56.91 -22.80 79.66
C LEU A 185 -55.71 -23.05 78.72
N ARG A 186 -54.91 -22.02 78.39
CA ARG A 186 -53.64 -22.25 77.69
C ARG A 186 -52.60 -22.81 78.66
N PRO A 187 -51.94 -23.95 78.37
CA PRO A 187 -50.71 -24.32 79.07
C PRO A 187 -49.66 -23.21 78.88
N PRO A 188 -48.66 -23.08 79.77
CA PRO A 188 -47.63 -22.05 79.65
C PRO A 188 -47.05 -22.08 78.24
N THR A 189 -47.19 -20.96 77.51
CA THR A 189 -46.83 -20.89 76.10
C THR A 189 -45.33 -21.02 75.98
N ALA A 190 -44.86 -22.26 75.77
CA ALA A 190 -43.45 -22.58 75.63
C ALA A 190 -42.81 -21.60 74.65
N ASN A 191 -41.70 -20.97 75.04
CA ASN A 191 -41.03 -19.96 74.22
C ASN A 191 -40.75 -20.53 72.81
N PRO A 192 -40.79 -19.70 71.74
CA PRO A 192 -40.34 -20.15 70.43
C PRO A 192 -38.88 -20.61 70.49
N SER A 193 -38.52 -21.58 69.67
CA SER A 193 -37.12 -21.88 69.39
C SER A 193 -36.61 -20.99 68.26
N VAL A 194 -35.42 -20.39 68.44
CA VAL A 194 -34.73 -19.62 67.40
C VAL A 194 -33.73 -20.51 66.66
N SER A 195 -33.63 -20.40 65.33
CA SER A 195 -32.74 -21.22 64.51
C SER A 195 -32.20 -20.45 63.31
N ILE A 196 -30.93 -20.66 62.98
CA ILE A 196 -30.25 -20.07 61.82
C ILE A 196 -30.07 -21.09 60.68
N THR A 197 -30.17 -20.65 59.43
CA THR A 197 -29.91 -21.46 58.23
C THR A 197 -28.55 -21.14 57.60
N ASP A 198 -27.99 -22.12 56.91
CA ASP A 198 -26.76 -21.98 56.12
C ASP A 198 -26.96 -21.07 54.90
N THR A 199 -25.86 -20.59 54.33
CA THR A 199 -25.87 -19.70 53.14
C THR A 199 -24.64 -19.95 52.26
N THR A 200 -24.73 -19.60 50.99
CA THR A 200 -23.65 -19.78 50.00
C THR A 200 -23.57 -18.54 49.11
N LEU A 201 -22.36 -18.04 48.85
CA LEU A 201 -22.12 -16.80 48.12
C LEU A 201 -20.81 -16.90 47.32
N VAL A 202 -20.84 -16.39 46.10
CA VAL A 202 -19.64 -16.16 45.27
C VAL A 202 -18.92 -14.91 45.79
N GLU A 203 -17.60 -14.97 45.97
CA GLU A 203 -16.83 -13.84 46.52
C GLU A 203 -16.75 -12.66 45.56
N GLY A 204 -16.48 -12.91 44.28
CA GLY A 204 -16.40 -11.90 43.21
C GLY A 204 -15.09 -11.11 43.25
N ASN A 205 -14.57 -10.75 42.08
CA ASN A 205 -13.14 -10.43 41.90
C ASN A 205 -12.60 -9.13 42.57
N ALA A 206 -13.40 -8.46 43.40
CA ALA A 206 -13.03 -7.30 44.21
C ALA A 206 -14.13 -6.87 45.21
N GLY A 207 -13.73 -6.51 46.43
CA GLY A 207 -14.51 -5.63 47.31
C GLY A 207 -15.17 -6.34 48.49
N THR A 208 -16.48 -6.16 48.67
CA THR A 208 -17.22 -6.79 49.78
C THR A 208 -18.65 -7.12 49.40
N ASN A 209 -18.97 -8.41 49.33
CA ASN A 209 -20.32 -8.93 49.10
C ASN A 209 -20.97 -9.39 50.43
N SER A 210 -22.30 -9.58 50.46
CA SER A 210 -23.04 -9.76 51.73
C SER A 210 -23.66 -11.15 51.86
N ALA A 211 -23.00 -12.05 52.60
CA ALA A 211 -23.53 -13.36 52.96
C ALA A 211 -24.71 -13.21 53.94
N ALA A 212 -25.91 -13.51 53.46
CA ALA A 212 -27.16 -13.35 54.19
C ALA A 212 -27.59 -14.67 54.86
N PHE A 213 -27.59 -14.68 56.20
CA PHE A 213 -28.03 -15.81 57.01
C PHE A 213 -29.43 -15.55 57.56
N THR A 214 -30.39 -16.44 57.31
CA THR A 214 -31.77 -16.27 57.80
C THR A 214 -31.91 -16.87 59.20
N VAL A 215 -32.39 -16.07 60.14
CA VAL A 215 -32.68 -16.46 61.53
C VAL A 215 -34.19 -16.46 61.74
N THR A 216 -34.74 -17.60 62.16
CA THR A 216 -36.19 -17.84 62.25
C THR A 216 -36.63 -18.21 63.66
N LEU A 217 -37.88 -17.89 63.99
CA LEU A 217 -38.58 -18.39 65.19
C LEU A 217 -39.60 -19.46 64.78
N SER A 218 -39.64 -20.58 65.48
CA SER A 218 -40.60 -21.68 65.20
C SER A 218 -42.08 -21.32 65.43
N LYS A 219 -42.36 -20.15 66.00
CA LYS A 219 -43.68 -19.49 66.05
C LYS A 219 -43.54 -18.02 66.46
N ALA A 220 -44.55 -17.22 66.17
CA ALA A 220 -44.61 -15.83 66.63
C ALA A 220 -44.65 -15.72 68.16
N SER A 221 -43.87 -14.78 68.71
CA SER A 221 -43.91 -14.40 70.13
C SER A 221 -44.81 -13.17 70.35
N THR A 222 -45.47 -13.10 71.51
CA THR A 222 -46.19 -11.90 71.99
C THR A 222 -45.29 -10.92 72.76
N LYS A 223 -44.02 -11.28 72.97
CA LYS A 223 -42.96 -10.46 73.59
C LYS A 223 -41.77 -10.36 72.64
N THR A 224 -40.99 -9.29 72.76
CA THR A 224 -39.71 -9.17 72.06
C THR A 224 -38.82 -10.38 72.36
N VAL A 225 -38.19 -10.94 71.33
CA VAL A 225 -37.18 -12.00 71.44
C VAL A 225 -35.85 -11.43 70.98
N THR A 226 -34.77 -11.75 71.69
CA THR A 226 -33.41 -11.39 71.27
C THR A 226 -32.52 -12.63 71.25
N VAL A 227 -31.54 -12.67 70.35
CA VAL A 227 -30.47 -13.67 70.35
C VAL A 227 -29.16 -13.01 69.90
N SER A 228 -28.07 -13.24 70.64
CA SER A 228 -26.75 -12.75 70.27
C SER A 228 -26.13 -13.64 69.20
N TYR A 229 -25.24 -13.10 68.38
CA TYR A 229 -24.49 -13.87 67.40
C TYR A 229 -23.02 -13.45 67.34
N THR A 230 -22.17 -14.38 66.91
CA THR A 230 -20.78 -14.13 66.52
C THR A 230 -20.43 -14.98 65.30
N THR A 231 -19.57 -14.49 64.43
CA THR A 231 -18.86 -15.33 63.47
C THR A 231 -17.75 -16.12 64.16
N ALA A 232 -17.31 -17.19 63.53
CA ALA A 232 -16.06 -17.90 63.83
C ALA A 232 -15.52 -18.57 62.55
N ASP A 233 -14.19 -18.55 62.42
CA ASP A 233 -13.45 -19.07 61.28
C ASP A 233 -13.68 -20.57 61.04
N GLY A 234 -13.46 -21.03 59.81
CA GLY A 234 -13.58 -22.44 59.42
C GLY A 234 -12.37 -22.90 58.63
N THR A 235 -12.46 -22.81 57.30
CA THR A 235 -11.27 -22.65 56.45
C THR A 235 -11.02 -21.16 56.18
N ALA A 236 -12.10 -20.41 55.94
CA ALA A 236 -12.10 -18.95 55.84
C ALA A 236 -11.76 -18.28 57.17
N THR A 237 -10.98 -17.22 57.05
CA THR A 237 -10.26 -16.46 58.07
C THR A 237 -10.75 -15.02 58.13
N ALA A 238 -11.14 -14.59 59.33
CA ALA A 238 -11.57 -13.22 59.58
C ALA A 238 -10.50 -12.17 59.21
N GLY A 239 -10.84 -11.26 58.31
CA GLY A 239 -10.01 -10.15 57.85
C GLY A 239 -9.27 -10.41 56.53
N GLN A 240 -9.29 -11.65 56.03
CA GLN A 240 -8.84 -11.99 54.68
C GLN A 240 -10.05 -12.20 53.77
N ASP A 241 -10.86 -13.21 54.07
CA ASP A 241 -11.88 -13.75 53.14
C ASP A 241 -13.31 -13.40 53.61
N TYR A 242 -13.46 -13.03 54.89
CA TYR A 242 -14.69 -12.43 55.40
C TYR A 242 -14.44 -11.45 56.57
N THR A 243 -15.37 -10.53 56.80
CA THR A 243 -15.34 -9.58 57.92
C THR A 243 -16.01 -10.19 59.15
N ALA A 244 -15.26 -10.37 60.23
CA ALA A 244 -15.80 -10.85 61.50
C ALA A 244 -16.96 -9.96 62.00
N SER A 245 -18.05 -10.59 62.41
CA SER A 245 -19.31 -9.92 62.74
C SER A 245 -19.92 -10.47 64.02
N THR A 246 -20.35 -9.57 64.90
CA THR A 246 -21.03 -9.91 66.16
C THR A 246 -22.11 -8.88 66.47
N GLY A 247 -23.19 -9.32 67.12
CA GLY A 247 -24.32 -8.45 67.42
C GLY A 247 -25.46 -9.16 68.13
N THR A 248 -26.66 -8.60 68.03
CA THR A 248 -27.89 -9.19 68.61
C THR A 248 -29.07 -8.99 67.68
N VAL A 249 -29.62 -10.08 67.18
CA VAL A 249 -30.85 -10.09 66.38
C VAL A 249 -32.04 -9.86 67.31
N THR A 250 -32.93 -8.94 66.94
CA THR A 250 -34.13 -8.60 67.71
C THR A 250 -35.38 -8.86 66.89
N PHE A 251 -36.28 -9.70 67.39
CA PHE A 251 -37.61 -9.93 66.83
C PHE A 251 -38.62 -9.14 67.66
N ALA A 252 -39.29 -8.17 67.05
CA ALA A 252 -40.44 -7.50 67.65
C ALA A 252 -41.62 -8.51 67.80
N PRO A 253 -42.59 -8.28 68.70
CA PRO A 253 -43.77 -9.12 68.83
C PRO A 253 -44.46 -9.34 67.47
N GLY A 254 -44.74 -10.61 67.14
CA GLY A 254 -45.30 -11.03 65.85
C GLY A 254 -44.27 -11.34 64.75
N VAL A 255 -43.02 -10.84 64.82
CA VAL A 255 -41.98 -11.10 63.81
C VAL A 255 -41.39 -12.51 64.01
N VAL A 256 -41.18 -13.24 62.91
CA VAL A 256 -40.70 -14.64 62.92
C VAL A 256 -39.46 -14.91 62.07
N SER A 257 -38.99 -13.92 61.30
CA SER A 257 -37.77 -14.02 60.50
C SER A 257 -36.99 -12.72 60.58
N GLN A 258 -35.66 -12.82 60.60
CA GLN A 258 -34.69 -11.73 60.52
C GLN A 258 -33.45 -12.23 59.76
N VAL A 259 -32.59 -11.32 59.31
CA VAL A 259 -31.35 -11.66 58.57
C VAL A 259 -30.13 -11.13 59.32
N ILE A 260 -29.08 -11.94 59.38
CA ILE A 260 -27.71 -11.51 59.71
C ILE A 260 -26.94 -11.39 58.40
N ASN A 261 -26.33 -10.23 58.15
CA ASN A 261 -25.41 -10.04 57.03
C ASN A 261 -23.97 -10.12 57.53
N VAL A 262 -23.14 -10.89 56.85
CA VAL A 262 -21.68 -10.95 57.05
C VAL A 262 -21.02 -10.52 55.74
N GLY A 263 -20.03 -9.64 55.81
CA GLY A 263 -19.27 -9.24 54.62
C GLY A 263 -18.32 -10.36 54.22
N VAL A 264 -18.45 -10.91 53.02
CA VAL A 264 -17.43 -11.70 52.33
C VAL A 264 -16.53 -10.72 51.59
N LEU A 265 -15.22 -10.85 51.75
CA LEU A 265 -14.24 -10.04 51.05
C LEU A 265 -13.90 -10.75 49.74
N GLY A 266 -13.77 -10.00 48.65
CA GLY A 266 -13.42 -10.58 47.34
C GLY A 266 -12.12 -10.00 46.83
N ASP A 267 -11.19 -10.86 46.38
CA ASP A 267 -9.99 -10.46 45.65
C ASP A 267 -9.83 -11.21 44.31
N ALA A 268 -8.63 -11.56 43.86
CA ALA A 268 -8.35 -12.14 42.54
C ALA A 268 -7.50 -13.42 42.63
N THR A 269 -7.59 -14.14 43.76
CA THR A 269 -6.69 -15.25 44.13
C THR A 269 -7.37 -16.59 43.91
N VAL A 270 -6.73 -17.46 43.12
CA VAL A 270 -7.33 -18.77 42.77
C VAL A 270 -7.14 -19.77 43.91
N GLU A 271 -8.19 -19.96 44.70
CA GLU A 271 -8.21 -20.83 45.88
C GLU A 271 -9.42 -21.80 45.91
N PRO A 272 -9.58 -22.69 46.90
CA PRO A 272 -10.70 -23.64 46.92
C PRO A 272 -11.98 -23.01 47.51
N ASP A 273 -13.14 -23.66 47.34
CA ASP A 273 -14.36 -23.25 48.07
C ASP A 273 -14.13 -23.28 49.59
N GLU A 274 -14.47 -22.18 50.25
CA GLU A 274 -14.09 -21.82 51.60
C GLU A 274 -15.30 -21.79 52.56
N THR A 275 -15.08 -21.89 53.87
CA THR A 275 -16.18 -21.87 54.86
C THR A 275 -15.87 -21.12 56.15
N PHE A 276 -16.85 -20.38 56.66
CA PHE A 276 -16.89 -19.83 58.03
C PHE A 276 -18.22 -20.18 58.71
N THR A 277 -18.38 -19.85 59.99
CA THR A 277 -19.62 -20.11 60.75
C THR A 277 -20.21 -18.89 61.44
N VAL A 278 -21.52 -18.91 61.68
CA VAL A 278 -22.26 -17.96 62.52
C VAL A 278 -22.93 -18.71 63.65
N VAL A 279 -22.63 -18.35 64.90
CA VAL A 279 -23.07 -19.03 66.12
C VAL A 279 -24.01 -18.13 66.93
N LEU A 280 -25.25 -18.58 67.11
CA LEU A 280 -26.26 -17.99 67.97
C LEU A 280 -26.02 -18.36 69.46
N SER A 281 -26.18 -17.37 70.34
CA SER A 281 -25.99 -17.49 71.79
C SER A 281 -26.96 -16.61 72.58
N SER A 282 -27.02 -16.83 73.90
CA SER A 282 -27.71 -15.96 74.87
C SER A 282 -29.14 -15.52 74.49
N PRO A 283 -30.07 -16.44 74.18
CA PRO A 283 -31.43 -16.08 73.81
C PRO A 283 -32.20 -15.48 75.00
N SER A 284 -33.05 -14.50 74.72
CA SER A 284 -34.06 -13.99 75.65
C SER A 284 -35.44 -14.05 75.01
N GLY A 285 -36.42 -14.58 75.74
CA GLY A 285 -37.78 -14.85 75.21
C GLY A 285 -37.89 -16.05 74.27
N ALA A 286 -36.78 -16.74 73.94
CA ALA A 286 -36.70 -17.93 73.10
C ALA A 286 -35.87 -19.05 73.77
N THR A 287 -35.94 -20.26 73.20
CA THR A 287 -34.91 -21.31 73.38
C THR A 287 -34.05 -21.41 72.12
N LEU A 288 -32.85 -22.00 72.21
CA LEU A 288 -32.06 -22.30 71.01
C LEU A 288 -32.61 -23.57 70.31
N GLY A 289 -32.70 -23.52 68.99
CA GLY A 289 -32.83 -24.68 68.10
C GLY A 289 -31.50 -24.96 67.42
N ARG A 290 -31.40 -24.81 66.09
CA ARG A 290 -30.10 -24.83 65.39
C ARG A 290 -29.31 -23.57 65.74
N THR A 291 -28.21 -23.73 66.48
CA THR A 291 -27.36 -22.63 66.96
C THR A 291 -26.36 -22.14 65.93
N THR A 292 -25.83 -23.04 65.11
CA THR A 292 -24.71 -22.74 64.20
C THR A 292 -25.20 -22.84 62.76
N ALA A 293 -24.79 -21.89 61.94
CA ALA A 293 -24.85 -22.00 60.48
C ALA A 293 -23.47 -21.89 59.86
N THR A 294 -23.28 -22.49 58.70
CA THR A 294 -22.11 -22.37 57.85
C THR A 294 -22.40 -21.39 56.72
N GLY A 295 -21.48 -20.45 56.49
CA GLY A 295 -21.39 -19.71 55.24
C GLY A 295 -20.35 -20.38 54.36
N THR A 296 -20.71 -20.73 53.13
CA THR A 296 -19.76 -21.17 52.11
C THR A 296 -19.47 -20.01 51.18
N ILE A 297 -18.18 -19.72 51.02
CA ILE A 297 -17.64 -18.82 50.01
C ILE A 297 -17.24 -19.71 48.83
N THR A 298 -17.69 -19.41 47.62
CA THR A 298 -17.35 -20.19 46.42
C THR A 298 -16.51 -19.36 45.46
N ASN A 299 -15.36 -19.89 45.06
CA ASN A 299 -14.39 -19.18 44.24
C ASN A 299 -14.85 -19.07 42.78
N ASP A 300 -14.79 -17.85 42.22
CA ASP A 300 -15.01 -17.54 40.80
C ASP A 300 -13.77 -17.09 40.01
N ASP A 301 -12.60 -17.00 40.65
CA ASP A 301 -11.31 -16.77 40.01
C ASP A 301 -10.73 -18.01 39.33
N ALA A 302 -10.19 -17.81 38.15
CA ALA A 302 -9.51 -18.83 37.36
C ALA A 302 -8.10 -18.36 36.97
N THR A 303 -7.13 -19.29 36.92
CA THR A 303 -5.77 -18.96 36.50
C THR A 303 -5.77 -18.54 35.03
N GLU A 304 -5.58 -17.25 34.74
CA GLU A 304 -5.45 -16.77 33.35
C GLU A 304 -4.18 -17.36 32.72
N VAL A 305 -4.34 -18.40 31.89
CA VAL A 305 -3.23 -19.04 31.17
C VAL A 305 -2.81 -18.15 30.00
N LYS A 306 -2.12 -17.06 30.34
CA LYS A 306 -1.56 -16.11 29.39
C LYS A 306 -0.53 -16.82 28.50
N LEU A 307 -0.96 -17.24 27.32
CA LEU A 307 -0.12 -17.89 26.31
C LEU A 307 1.05 -16.98 25.90
N PRO A 308 2.19 -17.52 25.44
CA PRO A 308 3.20 -16.72 24.75
C PRO A 308 2.63 -16.15 23.45
N THR A 309 3.10 -14.96 23.09
CA THR A 309 2.85 -14.36 21.77
C THR A 309 3.99 -14.71 20.81
N VAL A 310 3.64 -14.91 19.54
CA VAL A 310 4.56 -15.14 18.41
C VAL A 310 4.70 -13.86 17.60
N SER A 311 5.94 -13.51 17.24
CA SER A 311 6.25 -12.52 16.22
C SER A 311 7.25 -13.06 15.20
N ILE A 312 7.22 -12.53 13.98
CA ILE A 312 8.17 -12.81 12.89
C ILE A 312 8.89 -11.52 12.48
N ALA A 313 10.16 -11.64 12.10
CA ALA A 313 10.92 -10.62 11.41
C ALA A 313 11.66 -11.27 10.23
N GLY A 314 11.63 -10.62 9.05
CA GLY A 314 12.48 -10.98 7.92
C GLY A 314 13.83 -10.26 8.00
N ASP A 315 14.81 -10.81 7.31
CA ASP A 315 16.17 -10.27 7.21
C ASP A 315 16.41 -9.65 5.82
N THR A 316 17.66 -9.33 5.49
CA THR A 316 18.08 -8.85 4.17
C THR A 316 19.31 -9.64 3.69
N VAL A 317 19.25 -10.19 2.48
CA VAL A 317 20.38 -10.93 1.88
C VAL A 317 20.63 -10.48 0.43
N PRO A 318 21.87 -10.55 -0.06
CA PRO A 318 22.13 -10.53 -1.50
C PRO A 318 21.54 -11.76 -2.21
N GLU A 319 21.31 -11.67 -3.50
CA GLU A 319 20.94 -12.83 -4.34
C GLU A 319 22.16 -13.73 -4.64
N GLY A 320 23.28 -13.13 -5.07
CA GLY A 320 24.52 -13.76 -5.52
C GLY A 320 24.47 -14.36 -6.94
N ASP A 321 25.60 -14.29 -7.67
CA ASP A 321 25.78 -14.53 -9.12
C ASP A 321 25.16 -15.83 -9.73
N SER A 322 24.76 -16.80 -8.91
CA SER A 322 24.13 -18.05 -9.36
C SER A 322 23.61 -18.93 -8.21
N GLY A 323 22.52 -19.64 -8.49
CA GLY A 323 22.08 -20.78 -7.69
C GLY A 323 20.99 -20.42 -6.69
N THR A 324 21.23 -20.60 -5.39
CA THR A 324 20.26 -20.18 -4.37
C THR A 324 20.92 -19.68 -3.08
N THR A 325 20.53 -18.49 -2.64
CA THR A 325 20.91 -17.90 -1.35
C THR A 325 19.78 -18.10 -0.32
N ALA A 326 20.14 -18.14 0.96
CA ALA A 326 19.24 -18.47 2.06
C ALA A 326 18.79 -17.20 2.81
N LEU A 327 17.59 -16.69 2.53
CA LEU A 327 16.96 -15.57 3.25
C LEU A 327 16.30 -16.09 4.55
N PRO A 328 16.77 -15.70 5.75
CA PRO A 328 16.17 -16.13 6.99
C PRO A 328 15.00 -15.21 7.40
N PHE A 329 14.00 -15.82 8.04
CA PHE A 329 12.96 -15.14 8.80
C PHE A 329 12.96 -15.70 10.22
N THR A 330 13.25 -14.85 11.21
CA THR A 330 13.30 -15.25 12.62
C THR A 330 11.91 -15.16 13.24
N VAL A 331 11.45 -16.27 13.82
CA VAL A 331 10.18 -16.39 14.54
C VAL A 331 10.45 -16.56 16.03
N THR A 332 9.87 -15.68 16.86
CA THR A 332 10.23 -15.53 18.28
C THR A 332 9.00 -15.60 19.18
N LEU A 333 9.13 -16.26 20.33
CA LEU A 333 8.15 -16.26 21.41
C LEU A 333 8.49 -15.21 22.47
N SER A 334 7.49 -14.48 22.97
CA SER A 334 7.68 -13.50 24.06
C SER A 334 8.01 -14.12 25.43
N LYS A 335 7.82 -15.44 25.59
CA LYS A 335 8.32 -16.23 26.73
C LYS A 335 8.42 -17.72 26.34
N PRO A 336 9.28 -18.53 26.99
CA PRO A 336 9.30 -19.98 26.77
C PRO A 336 7.97 -20.62 27.19
N SER A 337 7.60 -21.70 26.49
CA SER A 337 6.47 -22.57 26.85
C SER A 337 6.94 -23.87 27.51
N THR A 338 6.11 -24.44 28.39
CA THR A 338 6.29 -25.79 28.94
C THR A 338 5.74 -26.88 28.02
N THR A 339 4.99 -26.51 26.98
CA THR A 339 4.41 -27.40 25.97
C THR A 339 4.87 -27.01 24.57
N THR A 340 4.83 -27.97 23.63
CA THR A 340 5.16 -27.73 22.21
C THR A 340 4.20 -26.72 21.60
N ILE A 341 4.73 -25.75 20.84
CA ILE A 341 3.96 -24.78 20.05
C ILE A 341 4.18 -25.07 18.57
N THR A 342 3.10 -25.03 17.78
CA THR A 342 3.14 -25.22 16.33
C THR A 342 2.35 -24.13 15.61
N LEU A 343 2.83 -23.72 14.44
CA LEU A 343 2.17 -22.71 13.59
C LEU A 343 2.62 -22.88 12.14
N THR A 344 1.73 -22.62 11.18
CA THR A 344 2.01 -22.74 9.75
C THR A 344 2.52 -21.44 9.16
N TYR A 345 3.32 -21.52 8.10
CA TYR A 345 3.77 -20.36 7.32
C TYR A 345 3.56 -20.55 5.82
N THR A 346 3.41 -19.44 5.10
CA THR A 346 3.28 -19.35 3.64
C THR A 346 4.00 -18.10 3.13
N THR A 347 4.76 -18.21 2.04
CA THR A 347 5.31 -17.07 1.29
C THR A 347 4.28 -16.45 0.34
N SER A 348 4.35 -15.14 0.13
CA SER A 348 3.67 -14.43 -0.97
C SER A 348 4.60 -13.37 -1.57
N ASN A 349 4.48 -13.16 -2.88
CA ASN A 349 5.21 -12.14 -3.63
C ASN A 349 5.09 -10.75 -2.98
N GLY A 350 6.13 -9.94 -3.11
CA GLY A 350 6.08 -8.50 -2.84
C GLY A 350 6.25 -7.75 -4.16
N SER A 351 7.48 -7.28 -4.42
CA SER A 351 7.95 -7.09 -5.79
C SER A 351 8.45 -8.44 -6.37
N ALA A 352 9.17 -9.20 -5.54
CA ALA A 352 9.72 -10.51 -5.89
C ALA A 352 8.65 -11.55 -6.21
N THR A 353 8.94 -12.31 -7.25
CA THR A 353 8.10 -13.25 -7.96
C THR A 353 8.54 -14.69 -7.78
N ALA A 354 7.69 -15.46 -7.08
CA ALA A 354 8.00 -16.85 -6.83
C ALA A 354 8.12 -17.68 -8.12
N GLY A 355 9.25 -18.38 -8.27
CA GLY A 355 9.62 -19.14 -9.46
C GLY A 355 10.70 -18.47 -10.31
N GLN A 356 10.86 -17.15 -10.18
CA GLN A 356 12.00 -16.39 -10.68
C GLN A 356 13.00 -16.22 -9.52
N ASP A 357 12.81 -15.18 -8.72
CA ASP A 357 13.78 -14.58 -7.79
C ASP A 357 13.76 -15.26 -6.41
N TYR A 358 12.72 -16.07 -6.14
CA TYR A 358 12.71 -16.99 -5.00
C TYR A 358 11.82 -18.23 -5.20
N THR A 359 12.06 -19.28 -4.41
CA THR A 359 11.21 -20.48 -4.37
C THR A 359 10.06 -20.31 -3.37
N ALA A 360 8.80 -20.37 -3.85
CA ALA A 360 7.61 -20.38 -2.99
C ALA A 360 7.67 -21.51 -1.94
N ALA A 361 7.40 -21.19 -0.68
CA ALA A 361 7.47 -22.13 0.42
C ALA A 361 6.22 -22.06 1.32
N THR A 362 5.79 -23.23 1.79
CA THR A 362 4.85 -23.38 2.90
C THR A 362 5.37 -24.44 3.87
N GLY A 363 5.01 -24.35 5.14
CA GLY A 363 5.48 -25.31 6.13
C GLY A 363 4.93 -25.08 7.54
N THR A 364 5.51 -25.77 8.51
CA THR A 364 5.16 -25.68 9.94
C THR A 364 6.40 -25.38 10.78
N VAL A 365 6.36 -24.30 11.55
CA VAL A 365 7.34 -24.02 12.60
C VAL A 365 6.92 -24.75 13.87
N THR A 366 7.87 -25.41 14.54
CA THR A 366 7.64 -26.11 15.81
C THR A 366 8.63 -25.62 16.87
N PHE A 367 8.13 -25.09 17.98
CA PHE A 367 8.92 -24.78 19.17
C PHE A 367 8.78 -25.95 20.14
N ALA A 368 9.88 -26.63 20.44
CA ALA A 368 9.93 -27.58 21.55
C ALA A 368 9.80 -26.85 22.90
N PRO A 369 9.36 -27.52 23.98
CA PRO A 369 9.33 -26.93 25.32
C PRO A 369 10.66 -26.24 25.68
N GLY A 370 10.59 -25.02 26.19
CA GLY A 370 11.73 -24.17 26.51
C GLY A 370 12.36 -23.40 25.33
N ALA A 371 12.08 -23.74 24.07
CA ALA A 371 12.58 -22.99 22.92
C ALA A 371 11.82 -21.66 22.76
N VAL A 372 12.53 -20.59 22.38
CA VAL A 372 11.97 -19.24 22.19
C VAL A 372 12.24 -18.61 20.83
N SER A 373 13.08 -19.23 20.00
CA SER A 373 13.40 -18.75 18.65
C SER A 373 13.45 -19.94 17.68
N GLN A 374 12.96 -19.72 16.46
CA GLN A 374 13.12 -20.61 15.31
C GLN A 374 13.39 -19.76 14.06
N VAL A 375 13.95 -20.38 13.02
CA VAL A 375 14.22 -19.72 11.73
C VAL A 375 13.48 -20.46 10.63
N ILE A 376 12.70 -19.71 9.83
CA ILE A 376 12.23 -20.14 8.51
C ILE A 376 13.31 -19.70 7.51
N THR A 377 13.64 -20.54 6.53
CA THR A 377 14.58 -20.19 5.45
C THR A 377 13.86 -20.26 4.12
N ILE A 378 13.91 -19.18 3.35
CA ILE A 378 13.43 -19.10 1.99
C ILE A 378 14.63 -19.16 1.05
N SER A 379 14.57 -19.99 0.01
CA SER A 379 15.57 -19.99 -1.05
C SER A 379 15.30 -18.84 -2.01
N VAL A 380 16.12 -17.81 -1.95
CA VAL A 380 16.30 -16.80 -3.01
C VAL A 380 17.00 -17.49 -4.17
N THR A 381 16.59 -17.22 -5.40
CA THR A 381 17.34 -17.61 -6.61
C THR A 381 18.39 -16.55 -6.87
N GLY A 382 19.57 -16.94 -7.34
CA GLY A 382 20.58 -15.98 -7.78
C GLY A 382 20.83 -16.09 -9.28
N ASP A 383 20.86 -14.97 -9.99
CA ASP A 383 21.37 -14.91 -11.37
C ASP A 383 22.38 -13.76 -11.61
N THR A 384 22.31 -13.06 -12.74
CA THR A 384 23.29 -12.04 -13.16
C THR A 384 22.61 -10.79 -13.77
N THR A 385 21.41 -10.44 -13.29
CA THR A 385 20.53 -9.42 -13.89
C THR A 385 20.47 -8.20 -12.97
N VAL A 386 20.78 -7.02 -13.51
CA VAL A 386 20.77 -5.79 -12.69
C VAL A 386 19.34 -5.32 -12.45
N GLU A 387 18.83 -5.52 -11.25
CA GLU A 387 17.47 -5.19 -10.83
C GLU A 387 17.43 -4.27 -9.59
N PRO A 388 16.30 -3.61 -9.28
CA PRO A 388 16.15 -2.89 -8.00
C PRO A 388 16.06 -3.88 -6.83
N ASN A 389 16.48 -3.47 -5.63
CA ASN A 389 16.29 -4.31 -4.43
C ASN A 389 14.83 -4.69 -4.21
N GLU A 390 14.62 -5.98 -3.99
CA GLU A 390 13.35 -6.68 -4.10
C GLU A 390 12.81 -7.14 -2.74
N THR A 391 11.52 -7.48 -2.66
CA THR A 391 10.89 -7.93 -1.39
C THR A 391 9.90 -9.07 -1.58
N LEU A 392 9.86 -9.98 -0.59
CA LEU A 392 8.83 -11.02 -0.45
C LEU A 392 8.32 -11.08 1.00
N THR A 393 7.08 -11.55 1.19
CA THR A 393 6.44 -11.62 2.50
C THR A 393 6.25 -13.06 2.98
N VAL A 394 6.57 -13.33 4.25
CA VAL A 394 6.19 -14.58 4.93
C VAL A 394 5.07 -14.28 5.92
N THR A 395 3.98 -15.04 5.83
CA THR A 395 2.81 -14.92 6.72
C THR A 395 2.62 -16.18 7.58
N LEU A 396 2.46 -15.97 8.88
CA LEU A 396 2.17 -16.99 9.90
C LEU A 396 0.67 -17.20 10.09
N SER A 397 0.28 -18.43 10.42
CA SER A 397 -1.12 -18.86 10.54
C SER A 397 -1.27 -20.06 11.49
N ASN A 398 -2.52 -20.37 11.87
CA ASN A 398 -2.92 -21.56 12.63
C ASN A 398 -2.07 -21.86 13.90
N PRO A 399 -1.89 -20.89 14.82
CA PRO A 399 -1.07 -21.09 16.01
C PRO A 399 -1.75 -22.02 17.02
N THR A 400 -0.98 -22.95 17.59
CA THR A 400 -1.41 -23.85 18.67
C THR A 400 -0.49 -23.65 19.88
N GLY A 401 -1.08 -23.38 21.05
CA GLY A 401 -0.34 -23.10 22.30
C GLY A 401 0.25 -21.69 22.41
N ALA A 402 -0.03 -20.82 21.43
CA ALA A 402 0.42 -19.43 21.37
C ALA A 402 -0.63 -18.54 20.68
N THR A 403 -0.50 -17.23 20.81
CA THR A 403 -1.24 -16.24 19.99
C THR A 403 -0.26 -15.50 19.07
N ILE A 404 -0.74 -15.01 17.92
CA ILE A 404 0.11 -14.24 16.98
C ILE A 404 -0.01 -12.75 17.31
N ALA A 405 1.13 -12.09 17.55
CA ALA A 405 1.24 -10.64 17.72
C ALA A 405 1.76 -9.94 16.45
N THR A 406 2.65 -10.61 15.70
CA THR A 406 3.09 -10.14 14.36
C THR A 406 2.84 -11.26 13.36
N ALA A 407 1.86 -11.08 12.48
CA ALA A 407 1.38 -12.14 11.59
C ALA A 407 2.21 -12.29 10.32
N SER A 408 2.89 -11.24 9.87
CA SER A 408 3.74 -11.28 8.67
C SER A 408 4.94 -10.37 8.80
N ALA A 409 5.97 -10.66 8.02
CA ALA A 409 7.11 -9.77 7.79
C ALA A 409 7.54 -9.86 6.33
N ALA A 410 8.03 -8.73 5.80
CA ALA A 410 8.80 -8.72 4.57
C ALA A 410 10.25 -9.12 4.87
N GLY A 411 10.89 -9.80 3.92
CA GLY A 411 12.34 -9.94 3.82
C GLY A 411 12.79 -9.38 2.48
N THR A 412 14.03 -8.88 2.43
CA THR A 412 14.55 -8.12 1.29
C THR A 412 15.63 -8.93 0.57
N ILE A 413 15.50 -9.02 -0.75
CA ILE A 413 16.56 -9.45 -1.66
C ILE A 413 17.29 -8.18 -2.11
N VAL A 414 18.62 -8.19 -2.05
CA VAL A 414 19.46 -7.09 -2.52
C VAL A 414 20.13 -7.53 -3.81
N ASN A 415 19.94 -6.76 -4.87
CA ASN A 415 20.76 -6.88 -6.06
C ASN A 415 22.21 -6.59 -5.64
N ASP A 416 23.07 -7.62 -5.65
CA ASP A 416 24.53 -7.44 -5.59
C ASP A 416 25.19 -7.42 -6.97
N ASP A 417 24.39 -7.60 -8.03
CA ASP A 417 24.81 -7.40 -9.41
C ASP A 417 25.23 -5.96 -9.72
N THR A 418 26.20 -5.83 -10.62
CA THR A 418 26.70 -4.54 -11.07
C THR A 418 26.61 -4.43 -12.58
N ALA A 419 26.02 -3.33 -13.07
CA ALA A 419 25.97 -3.03 -14.50
C ALA A 419 27.38 -3.08 -15.10
N THR A 420 27.65 -4.16 -15.84
CA THR A 420 28.99 -4.46 -16.35
C THR A 420 29.42 -3.38 -17.33
N THR A 421 30.27 -2.47 -16.85
CA THR A 421 30.58 -1.22 -17.54
C THR A 421 31.20 -1.54 -18.91
N PRO A 422 30.60 -1.17 -20.06
CA PRO A 422 31.12 -1.52 -21.38
C PRO A 422 32.40 -0.76 -21.76
N GLY A 423 33.50 -1.06 -21.07
CA GLY A 423 34.81 -0.42 -21.23
C GLY A 423 35.53 -0.81 -22.52
N GLY A 424 35.00 -0.39 -23.66
CA GLY A 424 35.57 -0.61 -24.99
C GLY A 424 35.28 0.54 -25.94
N THR A 425 36.06 0.65 -27.03
CA THR A 425 35.95 1.75 -28.01
C THR A 425 34.79 1.55 -29.00
N ALA A 426 33.64 1.10 -28.51
CA ALA A 426 32.43 0.86 -29.30
C ALA A 426 31.21 1.33 -28.50
N GLN A 427 30.70 2.52 -28.83
CA GLN A 427 29.52 3.13 -28.18
C GLN A 427 28.21 2.34 -28.41
N TRP A 428 28.25 1.21 -29.13
CA TRP A 428 27.10 0.35 -29.42
C TRP A 428 27.53 -1.12 -29.45
N GLY A 429 26.83 -1.98 -28.71
CA GLY A 429 26.98 -3.43 -28.76
C GLY A 429 26.00 -4.11 -29.71
N LYS A 430 25.70 -5.39 -29.41
CA LYS A 430 24.78 -6.25 -30.19
C LYS A 430 23.30 -6.06 -29.83
N SER A 431 23.03 -5.71 -28.58
CA SER A 431 21.71 -5.42 -28.01
C SER A 431 21.80 -4.06 -27.34
N PHE A 432 20.83 -3.18 -27.56
CA PHE A 432 20.83 -1.80 -27.09
C PHE A 432 19.41 -1.21 -27.10
N PHE A 433 19.17 -0.22 -26.25
CA PHE A 433 17.98 0.63 -26.30
C PHE A 433 18.30 1.96 -26.98
N ALA A 434 17.56 2.33 -28.03
CA ALA A 434 17.77 3.58 -28.78
C ALA A 434 16.44 4.23 -29.22
N PRO A 435 15.65 4.77 -28.28
CA PRO A 435 14.31 5.30 -28.54
C PRO A 435 14.31 6.52 -29.47
N TYR A 436 13.19 6.74 -30.15
CA TYR A 436 13.05 7.86 -31.10
C TYR A 436 12.91 9.21 -30.39
N ILE A 437 13.42 10.25 -31.05
CA ILE A 437 13.23 11.67 -30.71
C ILE A 437 12.98 12.46 -32.00
N ASP A 438 11.83 13.14 -32.08
CA ASP A 438 11.49 14.09 -33.15
C ASP A 438 12.31 15.39 -33.02
N MET A 439 13.36 15.51 -33.83
CA MET A 439 14.21 16.70 -33.92
C MET A 439 13.56 17.85 -34.70
N GLY A 440 12.42 17.64 -35.35
CA GLY A 440 11.58 18.70 -35.93
C GLY A 440 10.76 19.46 -34.86
N ALA A 441 10.61 18.89 -33.67
CA ALA A 441 9.85 19.48 -32.57
C ALA A 441 10.36 20.87 -32.14
N TYR A 442 9.44 21.68 -31.61
CA TYR A 442 9.73 23.01 -31.05
C TYR A 442 9.26 23.12 -29.60
N PRO A 443 10.11 23.57 -28.65
CA PRO A 443 11.53 23.90 -28.83
C PRO A 443 12.37 22.66 -29.18
N VAL A 444 13.56 22.88 -29.75
CA VAL A 444 14.48 21.80 -30.16
C VAL A 444 14.74 20.85 -28.99
N PRO A 445 14.65 19.52 -29.19
CA PRO A 445 15.02 18.54 -28.18
C PRO A 445 16.46 18.74 -27.69
N ASN A 446 16.63 19.05 -26.41
CA ASN A 446 17.93 19.05 -25.75
C ASN A 446 18.27 17.60 -25.36
N LEU A 447 19.02 16.90 -26.20
CA LEU A 447 19.28 15.47 -26.07
C LEU A 447 19.96 15.11 -24.74
N LEU A 448 20.84 15.97 -24.25
CA LEU A 448 21.57 15.75 -23.00
C LEU A 448 20.71 16.04 -21.76
N ALA A 449 19.73 16.95 -21.85
CA ALA A 449 18.72 17.14 -20.81
C ALA A 449 17.65 16.03 -20.82
N LEU A 450 17.27 15.53 -22.00
CA LEU A 450 16.40 14.36 -22.14
C LEU A 450 17.09 13.13 -21.57
N SER A 451 18.32 12.83 -21.97
CA SER A 451 19.17 11.77 -21.41
C SER A 451 19.24 11.84 -19.87
N LYS A 452 19.48 13.02 -19.30
CA LYS A 452 19.48 13.23 -17.83
C LYS A 452 18.12 12.97 -17.16
N THR A 453 17.02 13.17 -17.87
CA THR A 453 15.64 12.99 -17.37
C THR A 453 15.16 11.56 -17.53
N PHE A 454 15.55 10.92 -18.63
CA PHE A 454 15.01 9.66 -19.12
C PHE A 454 16.01 8.50 -19.09
N GLY A 455 17.26 8.71 -18.65
CA GLY A 455 18.32 7.69 -18.57
C GLY A 455 18.94 7.28 -19.92
N THR A 456 18.40 7.76 -21.04
CA THR A 456 18.77 7.31 -22.39
C THR A 456 20.20 7.68 -22.76
N SER A 457 21.06 6.68 -22.96
CA SER A 457 22.47 6.85 -23.34
C SER A 457 22.74 6.68 -24.85
N LEU A 458 21.74 6.16 -25.56
CA LEU A 458 21.68 5.98 -27.01
C LEU A 458 20.29 6.40 -27.49
N VAL A 459 20.19 7.03 -28.66
CA VAL A 459 18.90 7.55 -29.19
C VAL A 459 18.84 7.45 -30.72
N THR A 460 17.63 7.37 -31.25
CA THR A 460 17.35 7.45 -32.70
C THR A 460 16.71 8.79 -33.02
N LEU A 461 17.28 9.55 -33.94
CA LEU A 461 16.85 10.92 -34.25
C LEU A 461 16.00 10.93 -35.52
N GLY A 462 14.71 11.19 -35.35
CA GLY A 462 13.72 11.29 -36.42
C GLY A 462 13.44 12.76 -36.79
N PHE A 463 13.19 13.14 -38.03
CA PHE A 463 13.49 12.41 -39.27
C PHE A 463 14.13 13.36 -40.28
N MET A 464 15.12 12.86 -41.02
CA MET A 464 15.69 13.56 -42.17
C MET A 464 14.94 13.16 -43.45
N GLN A 465 14.50 14.15 -44.22
CA GLN A 465 13.63 13.98 -45.38
C GLN A 465 14.08 14.87 -46.54
N ALA A 466 13.46 14.70 -47.71
CA ALA A 466 13.69 15.59 -48.85
C ALA A 466 13.05 16.97 -48.60
N ASP A 467 13.84 18.02 -48.73
CA ASP A 467 13.31 19.37 -48.87
C ASP A 467 12.72 19.61 -50.29
N VAL A 468 12.20 20.80 -50.55
CA VAL A 468 11.66 21.19 -51.87
C VAL A 468 12.72 21.13 -52.99
N ASN A 469 14.00 21.33 -52.67
CA ASN A 469 15.13 21.30 -53.62
C ASN A 469 15.73 19.90 -53.82
N GLY A 470 15.42 18.93 -52.95
CA GLY A 470 16.02 17.59 -52.97
C GLY A 470 17.32 17.49 -52.17
N ASN A 471 17.48 18.32 -51.15
CA ASN A 471 18.48 18.21 -50.09
C ASN A 471 17.91 17.40 -48.92
N LEU A 472 18.78 16.94 -48.00
CA LEU A 472 18.35 16.31 -46.75
C LEU A 472 18.22 17.36 -45.65
N ALA A 473 17.02 17.45 -45.06
CA ALA A 473 16.72 18.38 -43.97
C ALA A 473 15.83 17.73 -42.91
N TRP A 474 15.94 18.22 -41.66
CA TRP A 474 15.05 17.77 -40.58
C TRP A 474 13.60 18.19 -40.87
N ALA A 475 12.66 17.25 -40.72
CA ALA A 475 11.25 17.39 -41.07
C ALA A 475 10.98 17.90 -42.52
N GLY A 476 11.94 17.70 -43.44
CA GLY A 476 11.84 18.16 -44.84
C GLY A 476 11.84 19.69 -45.01
N LEU A 477 12.18 20.45 -43.97
CA LEU A 477 12.18 21.91 -44.01
C LEU A 477 13.55 22.41 -44.46
N ALA A 478 13.65 23.10 -45.60
CA ALA A 478 14.91 23.68 -46.10
C ALA A 478 15.62 24.60 -45.07
N ALA A 479 14.87 25.23 -44.17
CA ALA A 479 15.41 26.01 -43.06
C ALA A 479 16.18 25.16 -42.03
N LEU A 480 15.97 23.84 -41.99
CA LEU A 480 16.58 22.86 -41.10
C LEU A 480 17.52 21.88 -41.83
N GLU A 481 18.10 22.29 -42.97
CA GLU A 481 19.27 21.62 -43.54
C GLU A 481 20.45 21.64 -42.53
N PRO A 482 21.29 20.59 -42.45
CA PRO A 482 22.42 20.53 -41.51
C PRO A 482 23.46 21.66 -41.63
N HIS A 483 23.47 22.41 -42.73
CA HIS A 483 24.37 23.55 -42.97
C HIS A 483 23.64 24.90 -42.99
N SER A 484 22.36 24.92 -42.59
CA SER A 484 21.55 26.13 -42.50
C SER A 484 22.05 27.08 -41.39
N THR A 485 21.94 28.38 -41.63
CA THR A 485 22.20 29.44 -40.64
C THR A 485 21.01 29.73 -39.73
N ASN A 486 19.93 28.96 -39.83
CA ASN A 486 18.75 29.08 -38.97
C ASN A 486 19.08 28.67 -37.52
N GLU A 487 18.59 29.42 -36.53
CA GLU A 487 18.83 29.18 -35.11
C GLU A 487 18.37 27.77 -34.66
N GLN A 488 17.27 27.25 -35.21
CA GLN A 488 16.77 25.89 -34.91
C GLN A 488 17.72 24.82 -35.48
N ALA A 489 18.25 25.01 -36.70
CA ALA A 489 19.22 24.09 -37.29
C ALA A 489 20.55 24.07 -36.51
N ILE A 490 21.03 25.26 -36.12
CA ILE A 490 22.21 25.42 -35.26
C ILE A 490 21.99 24.75 -33.89
N ALA A 491 20.81 24.90 -33.30
CA ALA A 491 20.45 24.25 -32.04
C ALA A 491 20.34 22.72 -32.14
N ILE A 492 19.80 22.17 -33.23
CA ILE A 492 19.78 20.71 -33.50
C ILE A 492 21.21 20.18 -33.57
N ASN A 493 22.06 20.81 -34.40
CA ASN A 493 23.47 20.43 -34.53
C ASN A 493 24.22 20.51 -33.20
N LYS A 494 23.99 21.57 -32.40
CA LYS A 494 24.59 21.71 -31.07
C LYS A 494 24.10 20.64 -30.09
N SER A 495 22.81 20.34 -30.08
CA SER A 495 22.21 19.32 -29.20
C SER A 495 22.83 17.93 -29.43
N ILE A 496 23.05 17.57 -30.71
CA ILE A 496 23.73 16.34 -31.11
C ILE A 496 25.21 16.37 -30.70
N ALA A 497 25.91 17.49 -30.94
CA ALA A 497 27.32 17.62 -30.59
C ALA A 497 27.57 17.59 -29.07
N ASP A 498 26.72 18.25 -28.28
CA ASP A 498 26.78 18.27 -26.81
C ASP A 498 26.58 16.86 -26.24
N PHE A 499 25.55 16.14 -26.71
CA PHE A 499 25.23 14.79 -26.25
C PHE A 499 26.32 13.76 -26.61
N LYS A 500 26.85 13.82 -27.84
CA LYS A 500 28.00 12.99 -28.26
C LYS A 500 29.28 13.35 -27.48
N SER A 501 29.50 14.63 -27.16
CA SER A 501 30.66 15.07 -26.35
C SER A 501 30.56 14.60 -24.90
N ALA A 502 29.34 14.41 -24.38
CA ALA A 502 29.10 13.81 -23.07
C ALA A 502 29.29 12.28 -23.06
N GLY A 503 29.45 11.61 -24.20
CA GLY A 503 29.68 10.16 -24.29
C GLY A 503 28.48 9.32 -24.74
N GLY A 504 27.29 9.93 -24.88
CA GLY A 504 26.17 9.30 -25.59
C GLY A 504 26.46 9.15 -27.10
N ASP A 505 25.59 8.45 -27.82
CA ASP A 505 25.66 8.43 -29.30
C ASP A 505 24.27 8.33 -29.95
N VAL A 506 24.21 8.64 -31.25
CA VAL A 506 22.96 8.84 -31.99
C VAL A 506 22.93 8.03 -33.29
N MET A 507 21.78 7.44 -33.59
CA MET A 507 21.42 6.93 -34.92
C MET A 507 20.56 7.98 -35.62
N ILE A 508 20.84 8.26 -36.91
CA ILE A 508 20.01 9.19 -37.70
C ILE A 508 18.99 8.39 -38.50
N SER A 509 17.71 8.75 -38.39
CA SER A 509 16.62 8.12 -39.15
C SER A 509 16.18 8.96 -40.34
N PHE A 510 15.98 8.30 -41.49
CA PHE A 510 15.44 8.90 -42.71
C PHE A 510 14.02 8.40 -42.99
N GLY A 511 13.10 9.31 -43.34
CA GLY A 511 11.73 8.96 -43.72
C GLY A 511 10.69 9.28 -42.64
N GLY A 512 9.95 8.27 -42.20
CA GLY A 512 8.77 8.39 -41.33
C GLY A 512 7.49 8.82 -42.08
N GLN A 513 6.35 8.76 -41.38
CA GLN A 513 4.99 8.85 -41.92
C GLN A 513 4.69 10.04 -42.84
N ALA A 514 5.17 11.22 -42.47
CA ALA A 514 4.83 12.49 -43.13
C ALA A 514 5.96 12.98 -44.04
N GLY A 515 5.61 13.68 -45.12
CA GLY A 515 6.59 14.33 -45.99
C GLY A 515 6.97 13.52 -47.23
N THR A 516 8.26 13.45 -47.55
CA THR A 516 8.78 12.72 -48.74
C THR A 516 10.20 12.25 -48.48
N SER A 517 10.46 10.94 -48.64
CA SER A 517 11.80 10.40 -48.51
C SER A 517 12.73 10.87 -49.64
N LEU A 518 14.04 10.97 -49.37
CA LEU A 518 15.01 11.37 -50.40
C LEU A 518 15.01 10.39 -51.59
N ALA A 519 14.79 9.10 -51.33
CA ALA A 519 14.66 8.08 -52.37
C ALA A 519 13.47 8.31 -53.31
N GLN A 520 12.29 8.65 -52.77
CA GLN A 520 11.11 9.02 -53.59
C GLN A 520 11.35 10.29 -54.40
N TYR A 521 11.93 11.33 -53.78
CA TYR A 521 12.29 12.55 -54.50
C TYR A 521 13.24 12.23 -55.67
N TYR A 522 14.31 11.49 -55.41
CA TYR A 522 15.34 11.20 -56.42
C TYR A 522 14.79 10.31 -57.54
N ALA A 523 13.97 9.30 -57.22
CA ALA A 523 13.25 8.50 -58.20
C ALA A 523 12.32 9.36 -59.07
N SER A 524 11.52 10.26 -58.48
CA SER A 524 10.62 11.16 -59.21
C SER A 524 11.33 12.15 -60.15
N LYS A 525 12.61 12.44 -59.89
CA LYS A 525 13.46 13.33 -60.72
C LYS A 525 14.41 12.57 -61.64
N GLY A 526 14.43 11.23 -61.61
CA GLY A 526 15.37 10.41 -62.39
C GLY A 526 16.83 10.54 -61.97
N ARG A 527 17.10 10.90 -60.70
CA ARG A 527 18.46 11.00 -60.14
C ARG A 527 19.05 9.62 -59.84
N SER A 528 20.36 9.53 -59.84
CA SER A 528 21.09 8.26 -59.73
C SER A 528 21.24 7.75 -58.29
N ALA A 529 21.40 6.44 -58.15
CA ALA A 529 21.72 5.80 -56.87
C ALA A 529 23.05 6.31 -56.26
N GLN A 530 23.99 6.77 -57.08
CA GLN A 530 25.25 7.35 -56.61
C GLN A 530 25.05 8.74 -55.99
N GLU A 531 24.18 9.59 -56.55
CA GLU A 531 23.83 10.87 -55.92
C GLU A 531 23.12 10.66 -54.58
N LEU A 532 22.23 9.66 -54.51
CA LEU A 532 21.52 9.30 -53.28
C LEU A 532 22.49 8.77 -52.21
N ALA A 533 23.43 7.89 -52.60
CA ALA A 533 24.50 7.40 -51.72
C ALA A 533 25.41 8.53 -51.22
N ASN A 534 25.74 9.51 -52.08
CA ASN A 534 26.53 10.68 -51.70
C ASN A 534 25.78 11.56 -50.69
N ALA A 535 24.47 11.72 -50.82
CA ALA A 535 23.65 12.48 -49.88
C ALA A 535 23.60 11.82 -48.49
N TYR A 536 23.43 10.48 -48.43
CA TYR A 536 23.52 9.75 -47.16
C TYR A 536 24.93 9.78 -46.55
N ALA A 537 25.98 9.71 -47.38
CA ALA A 537 27.37 9.85 -46.91
C ALA A 537 27.63 11.25 -46.31
N ALA A 538 27.07 12.31 -46.88
CA ALA A 538 27.19 13.67 -46.33
C ALA A 538 26.57 13.81 -44.93
N VAL A 539 25.48 13.10 -44.63
CA VAL A 539 24.87 13.07 -43.28
C VAL A 539 25.76 12.29 -42.29
N VAL A 540 26.33 11.16 -42.74
CA VAL A 540 27.34 10.39 -41.97
C VAL A 540 28.54 11.26 -41.62
N ASP A 541 29.08 12.01 -42.58
CA ASP A 541 30.23 12.91 -42.38
C ASP A 541 29.87 14.14 -41.52
N THR A 542 28.64 14.66 -41.62
CA THR A 542 28.21 15.86 -40.85
C THR A 542 28.01 15.57 -39.37
N TYR A 543 27.42 14.42 -39.02
CA TYR A 543 27.11 14.07 -37.62
C TYR A 543 28.10 13.06 -36.99
N GLY A 544 29.05 12.53 -37.77
CA GLY A 544 30.03 11.55 -37.28
C GLY A 544 29.35 10.28 -36.76
N VAL A 545 28.39 9.74 -37.51
CA VAL A 545 27.55 8.61 -37.11
C VAL A 545 27.88 7.34 -37.89
N THR A 546 27.94 6.20 -37.21
CA THR A 546 28.18 4.87 -37.82
C THR A 546 26.91 4.03 -37.96
N ARG A 547 25.75 4.58 -37.57
CA ARG A 547 24.45 3.92 -37.63
C ARG A 547 23.43 4.84 -38.30
N LEU A 548 22.75 4.30 -39.31
CA LEU A 548 21.64 4.94 -40.01
C LEU A 548 20.42 4.03 -39.92
N ASP A 549 19.27 4.64 -39.67
CA ASP A 549 17.96 4.02 -39.76
C ASP A 549 17.22 4.55 -40.99
N PHE A 550 16.43 3.69 -41.63
CA PHE A 550 15.56 4.05 -42.74
C PHE A 550 14.15 3.60 -42.39
N ASP A 551 13.35 4.57 -41.96
CA ASP A 551 11.95 4.41 -41.65
C ASP A 551 11.12 4.54 -42.94
N ILE A 552 10.82 3.39 -43.53
CA ILE A 552 10.23 3.27 -44.87
C ILE A 552 8.77 2.83 -44.72
N GLU A 553 7.91 3.82 -44.55
CA GLU A 553 6.49 3.62 -44.28
C GLU A 553 5.57 4.44 -45.23
N GLY A 554 4.30 4.65 -44.85
CA GLY A 554 3.31 5.37 -45.65
C GLY A 554 3.29 4.95 -47.12
N ALA A 555 3.45 5.91 -48.04
CA ALA A 555 3.53 5.66 -49.48
C ALA A 555 4.94 5.25 -49.97
N ALA A 556 5.97 5.29 -49.13
CA ALA A 556 7.34 4.94 -49.52
C ALA A 556 7.57 3.43 -49.59
N VAL A 557 7.00 2.67 -48.64
CA VAL A 557 7.13 1.20 -48.58
C VAL A 557 6.63 0.51 -49.86
N ALA A 558 5.61 1.10 -50.50
CA ALA A 558 4.94 0.56 -51.68
C ALA A 558 5.36 1.25 -53.01
N ASP A 559 6.38 2.12 -53.02
CA ASP A 559 6.95 2.70 -54.26
C ASP A 559 8.17 1.88 -54.73
N PRO A 560 8.04 1.02 -55.76
CA PRO A 560 9.13 0.13 -56.18
C PRO A 560 10.32 0.88 -56.77
N ALA A 561 10.11 2.09 -57.31
CA ALA A 561 11.18 2.91 -57.88
C ALA A 561 12.03 3.50 -56.75
N SER A 562 11.41 4.05 -55.71
CA SER A 562 12.13 4.55 -54.53
C SER A 562 12.85 3.43 -53.78
N VAL A 563 12.20 2.28 -53.57
CA VAL A 563 12.75 1.12 -52.86
C VAL A 563 13.96 0.52 -53.61
N THR A 564 13.85 0.38 -54.93
CA THR A 564 14.97 -0.08 -55.77
C THR A 564 16.14 0.92 -55.75
N LEU A 565 15.85 2.21 -55.87
CA LEU A 565 16.87 3.27 -55.86
C LEU A 565 17.60 3.34 -54.51
N ASN A 566 16.86 3.23 -53.40
CA ASN A 566 17.42 3.21 -52.05
C ASN A 566 18.33 1.99 -51.86
N ALA A 567 17.85 0.78 -52.16
CA ALA A 567 18.64 -0.44 -52.06
C ALA A 567 19.96 -0.37 -52.84
N GLN A 568 19.96 0.20 -54.05
CA GLN A 568 21.17 0.45 -54.84
C GLN A 568 22.09 1.50 -54.19
N ALA A 569 21.53 2.58 -53.65
CA ALA A 569 22.28 3.65 -52.99
C ALA A 569 22.96 3.16 -51.70
N LEU A 570 22.27 2.34 -50.89
CA LEU A 570 22.83 1.78 -49.67
C LEU A 570 23.92 0.73 -49.95
N ALA A 571 23.78 -0.05 -51.02
CA ALA A 571 24.83 -0.94 -51.52
C ALA A 571 26.01 -0.19 -52.18
N LEU A 572 25.90 1.12 -52.44
CA LEU A 572 27.02 1.99 -52.81
C LEU A 572 27.62 2.66 -51.58
N LEU A 573 26.79 3.13 -50.64
CA LEU A 573 27.22 3.71 -49.36
C LEU A 573 28.11 2.73 -48.57
N GLN A 574 27.71 1.47 -48.40
CA GLN A 574 28.53 0.48 -47.67
C GLN A 574 29.83 0.08 -48.41
N LYS A 575 30.06 0.55 -49.64
CA LYS A 575 31.36 0.40 -50.34
C LYS A 575 32.30 1.58 -50.09
N THR A 576 31.77 2.77 -49.79
CA THR A 576 32.55 3.98 -49.44
C THR A 576 32.66 4.21 -47.93
N LYS A 577 31.70 3.66 -47.18
CA LYS A 577 31.52 3.75 -45.72
C LYS A 577 31.23 2.34 -45.14
N PRO A 578 32.16 1.38 -45.22
CA PRO A 578 31.96 0.00 -44.74
C PRO A 578 31.72 -0.10 -43.22
N GLU A 579 32.03 0.95 -42.46
CA GLU A 579 31.71 1.10 -41.04
C GLU A 579 30.23 1.36 -40.75
N VAL A 580 29.44 1.76 -41.76
CA VAL A 580 28.04 2.16 -41.56
C VAL A 580 27.11 0.96 -41.48
N GLN A 581 26.53 0.79 -40.29
CA GLN A 581 25.45 -0.13 -39.99
C GLN A 581 24.11 0.48 -40.43
N ILE A 582 23.30 -0.33 -41.11
CA ILE A 582 22.02 0.09 -41.70
C ILE A 582 20.89 -0.71 -41.05
N TRP A 583 19.99 0.00 -40.38
CA TRP A 583 18.71 -0.52 -39.90
C TRP A 583 17.59 -0.09 -40.84
N TYR A 584 16.59 -0.95 -41.00
CA TYR A 584 15.33 -0.63 -41.67
C TYR A 584 14.21 -0.68 -40.64
N THR A 585 13.48 0.42 -40.48
CA THR A 585 12.27 0.50 -39.66
C THR A 585 11.05 0.43 -40.56
N LEU A 586 10.14 -0.52 -40.28
CA LEU A 586 9.08 -0.91 -41.20
C LEU A 586 7.74 -1.16 -40.48
N PRO A 587 6.60 -0.80 -41.11
CA PRO A 587 5.28 -1.20 -40.64
C PRO A 587 5.09 -2.72 -40.60
N VAL A 588 4.44 -3.19 -39.55
CA VAL A 588 4.10 -4.60 -39.34
C VAL A 588 2.65 -4.77 -38.92
N LEU A 589 2.14 -5.99 -39.05
CA LEU A 589 0.99 -6.50 -38.32
C LEU A 589 1.49 -7.52 -37.28
N PRO A 590 0.64 -8.05 -36.38
CA PRO A 590 1.00 -9.20 -35.55
C PRO A 590 1.46 -10.43 -36.36
N THR A 591 1.11 -10.50 -37.65
CA THR A 591 1.61 -11.50 -38.61
C THR A 591 2.93 -11.13 -39.31
N GLY A 592 3.66 -10.14 -38.79
CA GLY A 592 4.95 -9.66 -39.31
C GLY A 592 4.81 -8.56 -40.37
N LEU A 593 5.86 -8.37 -41.18
CA LEU A 593 5.90 -7.40 -42.27
C LEU A 593 4.77 -7.64 -43.28
N THR A 594 4.27 -6.55 -43.83
CA THR A 594 3.38 -6.56 -45.00
C THR A 594 4.12 -7.06 -46.25
N ALA A 595 3.40 -7.38 -47.32
CA ALA A 595 4.02 -7.81 -48.58
C ALA A 595 5.02 -6.78 -49.13
N ASP A 596 4.71 -5.48 -48.96
CA ASP A 596 5.59 -4.37 -49.35
C ASP A 596 6.83 -4.29 -48.44
N GLY A 597 6.67 -4.43 -47.12
CA GLY A 597 7.79 -4.49 -46.18
C GLY A 597 8.74 -5.67 -46.43
N VAL A 598 8.19 -6.85 -46.75
CA VAL A 598 8.97 -8.02 -47.21
C VAL A 598 9.73 -7.71 -48.49
N ASN A 599 9.09 -7.03 -49.45
CA ASN A 599 9.73 -6.62 -50.71
C ASN A 599 10.84 -5.57 -50.50
N VAL A 600 10.70 -4.65 -49.54
CA VAL A 600 11.76 -3.70 -49.16
C VAL A 600 13.02 -4.42 -48.66
N VAL A 601 12.86 -5.39 -47.76
CA VAL A 601 13.98 -6.21 -47.26
C VAL A 601 14.58 -7.08 -48.37
N ASP A 602 13.75 -7.75 -49.17
CA ASP A 602 14.22 -8.63 -50.25
C ASP A 602 15.01 -7.87 -51.32
N THR A 603 14.55 -6.66 -51.69
CA THR A 603 15.21 -5.77 -52.64
C THR A 603 16.57 -5.29 -52.11
N ALA A 604 16.67 -4.93 -50.83
CA ALA A 604 17.94 -4.56 -50.20
C ALA A 604 18.94 -5.73 -50.21
N LEU A 605 18.49 -6.93 -49.85
CA LEU A 605 19.32 -8.14 -49.87
C LEU A 605 19.70 -8.58 -51.30
N ALA A 606 18.88 -8.28 -52.30
CA ALA A 606 19.19 -8.51 -53.73
C ALA A 606 20.20 -7.49 -54.29
N ALA A 607 20.14 -6.22 -53.86
CA ALA A 607 21.14 -5.20 -54.20
C ALA A 607 22.49 -5.43 -53.50
N GLY A 608 22.54 -6.31 -52.49
CA GLY A 608 23.75 -6.67 -51.75
C GLY A 608 23.98 -5.85 -50.49
N VAL A 609 22.96 -5.13 -49.99
CA VAL A 609 23.03 -4.39 -48.72
C VAL A 609 23.30 -5.37 -47.56
N ASN A 610 24.17 -4.98 -46.64
CA ASN A 610 24.42 -5.66 -45.39
C ASN A 610 23.65 -4.97 -44.27
N LEU A 611 22.37 -5.32 -44.11
CA LEU A 611 21.51 -4.81 -43.06
C LEU A 611 22.05 -5.28 -41.69
N ALA A 612 22.21 -4.32 -40.77
CA ALA A 612 22.49 -4.60 -39.36
C ALA A 612 21.24 -5.22 -38.70
N GLY A 613 20.05 -4.72 -39.03
CA GLY A 613 18.80 -5.36 -38.64
C GLY A 613 17.55 -4.78 -39.29
N VAL A 614 16.41 -5.37 -38.94
CA VAL A 614 15.05 -4.94 -39.31
C VAL A 614 14.31 -4.66 -38.01
N ASN A 615 13.91 -3.40 -37.83
CA ASN A 615 13.14 -2.89 -36.72
C ASN A 615 11.65 -2.88 -37.09
N VAL A 616 10.80 -3.35 -36.18
CA VAL A 616 9.35 -3.44 -36.42
C VAL A 616 8.61 -2.34 -35.67
N MET A 617 7.78 -1.58 -36.39
CA MET A 617 6.88 -0.60 -35.79
C MET A 617 5.66 -1.31 -35.22
N ALA A 618 5.75 -1.67 -33.95
CA ALA A 618 4.78 -2.46 -33.20
C ALA A 618 3.60 -1.62 -32.70
N MET A 619 2.92 -0.95 -33.63
CA MET A 619 1.90 0.07 -33.39
C MET A 619 0.89 0.15 -34.53
N ASP A 620 -0.30 0.68 -34.25
CA ASP A 620 -1.33 1.10 -35.21
C ASP A 620 -1.78 0.00 -36.20
N TYR A 621 -1.90 -1.23 -35.68
CA TYR A 621 -2.31 -2.41 -36.43
C TYR A 621 -3.77 -2.34 -36.92
N GLY A 622 -4.64 -1.69 -36.13
CA GLY A 622 -6.08 -1.64 -36.31
C GLY A 622 -6.81 -2.89 -35.80
N GLU A 623 -8.03 -2.69 -35.27
CA GLU A 623 -8.89 -3.73 -34.67
C GLU A 623 -9.12 -5.01 -35.52
N SER A 624 -8.96 -4.93 -36.85
CA SER A 624 -9.09 -6.09 -37.73
C SER A 624 -7.87 -7.02 -37.72
N ALA A 625 -6.70 -6.51 -37.31
CA ALA A 625 -5.44 -7.27 -37.21
C ALA A 625 -5.04 -7.51 -35.75
N ALA A 626 -5.28 -6.53 -34.88
CA ALA A 626 -5.09 -6.61 -33.43
C ALA A 626 -6.37 -6.17 -32.69
N PRO A 627 -7.36 -7.06 -32.50
CA PRO A 627 -8.53 -6.76 -31.69
C PRO A 627 -8.14 -6.35 -30.26
N THR A 628 -8.63 -5.20 -29.79
CA THR A 628 -8.37 -4.74 -28.42
C THR A 628 -9.46 -5.18 -27.43
N SER A 629 -10.54 -5.78 -27.94
CA SER A 629 -11.65 -6.27 -27.12
C SER A 629 -12.26 -7.57 -27.66
N GLY A 630 -12.87 -8.35 -26.76
CA GLY A 630 -13.56 -9.60 -27.09
C GLY A 630 -12.67 -10.85 -27.10
N PRO A 631 -13.18 -12.01 -27.56
CA PRO A 631 -12.57 -13.33 -27.29
C PRO A 631 -11.22 -13.64 -27.97
N GLY A 632 -10.70 -12.74 -28.80
CA GLY A 632 -9.41 -12.88 -29.48
C GLY A 632 -8.42 -11.75 -29.19
N ALA A 633 -8.74 -10.89 -28.22
CA ALA A 633 -7.91 -9.74 -27.88
C ALA A 633 -6.66 -10.13 -27.09
N LYS A 634 -5.57 -9.41 -27.35
CA LYS A 634 -4.33 -9.44 -26.57
C LYS A 634 -3.98 -8.03 -26.10
N THR A 635 -2.98 -7.91 -25.22
CA THR A 635 -2.36 -6.63 -24.90
C THR A 635 -1.39 -6.21 -26.01
N MET A 636 -0.98 -4.94 -26.05
CA MET A 636 -0.15 -4.41 -27.14
C MET A 636 1.28 -4.98 -27.14
N GLY A 637 1.84 -5.30 -25.97
CA GLY A 637 3.12 -6.01 -25.83
C GLY A 637 3.06 -7.41 -26.39
N ALA A 638 1.96 -8.14 -26.15
CA ALA A 638 1.75 -9.47 -26.74
C ALA A 638 1.61 -9.42 -28.28
N TYR A 639 1.01 -8.36 -28.84
CA TYR A 639 0.99 -8.14 -30.29
C TYR A 639 2.35 -7.69 -30.86
N ALA A 640 3.13 -6.91 -30.11
CA ALA A 640 4.52 -6.57 -30.47
C ALA A 640 5.42 -7.81 -30.53
N ILE A 641 5.23 -8.74 -29.58
CA ILE A 641 5.89 -10.05 -29.55
C ILE A 641 5.49 -10.90 -30.78
N ASP A 642 4.19 -11.02 -31.08
CA ASP A 642 3.71 -11.73 -32.30
C ASP A 642 4.37 -11.18 -33.58
N ALA A 643 4.41 -9.84 -33.70
CA ALA A 643 4.97 -9.15 -34.85
C ALA A 643 6.49 -9.38 -34.99
N ALA A 644 7.22 -9.39 -33.87
CA ALA A 644 8.64 -9.69 -33.82
C ALA A 644 8.95 -11.16 -34.18
N GLU A 645 8.22 -12.14 -33.64
CA GLU A 645 8.38 -13.56 -34.00
C GLU A 645 8.04 -13.83 -35.46
N SER A 646 6.96 -13.24 -35.96
CA SER A 646 6.54 -13.37 -37.36
C SER A 646 7.55 -12.73 -38.32
N THR A 647 8.05 -11.53 -38.00
CA THR A 647 9.09 -10.85 -38.81
C THR A 647 10.41 -11.60 -38.79
N TYR A 648 10.82 -12.14 -37.64
CA TYR A 648 12.00 -13.00 -37.53
C TYR A 648 11.90 -14.21 -38.46
N ALA A 649 10.74 -14.88 -38.49
CA ALA A 649 10.51 -16.02 -39.37
C ALA A 649 10.55 -15.64 -40.86
N GLN A 650 9.89 -14.53 -41.25
CA GLN A 650 9.90 -14.00 -42.62
C GLN A 650 11.32 -13.65 -43.09
N VAL A 651 12.04 -12.80 -42.34
CA VAL A 651 13.36 -12.31 -42.73
C VAL A 651 14.41 -13.44 -42.70
N SER A 652 14.29 -14.39 -41.76
CA SER A 652 15.12 -15.60 -41.77
C SER A 652 14.97 -16.41 -43.06
N ALA A 653 13.76 -16.49 -43.63
CA ALA A 653 13.55 -17.15 -44.93
C ALA A 653 14.22 -16.39 -46.10
N LEU A 654 14.16 -15.05 -46.12
CA LEU A 654 14.82 -14.22 -47.14
C LEU A 654 16.35 -14.33 -47.10
N TYR A 655 16.92 -14.46 -45.90
CA TYR A 655 18.35 -14.70 -45.68
C TYR A 655 18.75 -16.14 -46.05
N ALA A 656 17.98 -17.15 -45.63
CA ALA A 656 18.24 -18.56 -45.94
C ALA A 656 18.18 -18.84 -47.46
N ALA A 657 17.24 -18.22 -48.18
CA ALA A 657 17.16 -18.26 -49.65
C ALA A 657 18.42 -17.71 -50.35
N ARG A 658 19.24 -16.91 -49.64
CA ARG A 658 20.51 -16.33 -50.09
C ARG A 658 21.74 -16.98 -49.43
N SER A 659 21.56 -18.13 -48.77
CA SER A 659 22.61 -18.83 -47.98
C SER A 659 23.28 -17.96 -46.91
N LYS A 660 22.55 -16.97 -46.36
CA LYS A 660 22.95 -16.19 -45.19
C LYS A 660 22.15 -16.64 -43.95
N THR A 661 22.68 -16.35 -42.77
CA THR A 661 21.97 -16.48 -41.48
C THR A 661 21.39 -15.13 -41.07
N PHE A 662 20.16 -15.13 -40.55
CA PHE A 662 19.58 -14.04 -39.77
C PHE A 662 19.57 -14.45 -38.28
N SER A 663 19.48 -13.49 -37.37
CA SER A 663 19.56 -13.76 -35.92
C SER A 663 18.76 -12.74 -35.11
N TRP A 664 18.39 -13.09 -33.87
CA TRP A 664 17.60 -12.21 -32.99
C TRP A 664 18.28 -10.86 -32.73
N SER A 665 19.61 -10.82 -32.68
CA SER A 665 20.39 -9.57 -32.58
C SER A 665 20.35 -8.71 -33.86
N GLN A 666 19.47 -9.04 -34.82
CA GLN A 666 19.16 -8.28 -36.04
C GLN A 666 17.66 -7.96 -36.15
N ILE A 667 16.85 -8.29 -35.14
CA ILE A 667 15.50 -7.76 -34.94
C ILE A 667 15.60 -6.51 -34.06
N GLY A 668 14.80 -5.50 -34.38
CA GLY A 668 14.46 -4.41 -33.48
C GLY A 668 12.95 -4.37 -33.23
N VAL A 669 12.51 -3.84 -32.10
CA VAL A 669 11.08 -3.59 -31.82
C VAL A 669 10.89 -2.17 -31.32
N THR A 670 9.93 -1.46 -31.93
CA THR A 670 9.54 -0.08 -31.61
C THR A 670 8.02 -0.02 -31.42
N PRO A 671 7.49 -0.15 -30.19
CA PRO A 671 6.12 0.22 -29.89
C PRO A 671 5.93 1.74 -29.85
N MET A 672 4.68 2.18 -30.02
CA MET A 672 4.26 3.55 -29.67
C MET A 672 3.81 3.55 -28.21
N LEU A 673 4.28 4.51 -27.41
CA LEU A 673 4.00 4.55 -25.97
C LEU A 673 2.54 4.93 -25.65
N GLY A 674 1.93 4.33 -24.64
CA GLY A 674 0.60 4.72 -24.19
C GLY A 674 -0.44 4.62 -25.30
N VAL A 675 -1.27 5.66 -25.48
CA VAL A 675 -2.37 5.69 -26.45
C VAL A 675 -1.82 5.91 -27.87
N ASN A 676 -2.06 4.95 -28.76
CA ASN A 676 -1.71 5.02 -30.19
C ASN A 676 -2.69 5.91 -30.98
N ASP A 677 -2.41 6.16 -32.26
CA ASP A 677 -3.33 6.92 -33.12
C ASP A 677 -4.61 6.12 -33.43
N VAL A 678 -4.51 4.79 -33.53
CA VAL A 678 -5.60 3.84 -33.28
C VAL A 678 -5.90 3.85 -31.77
N ARG A 679 -6.68 4.84 -31.32
CA ARG A 679 -6.94 5.15 -29.89
C ARG A 679 -7.44 4.03 -28.97
N SER A 680 -7.87 2.88 -29.51
CA SER A 680 -8.21 1.69 -28.72
C SER A 680 -6.99 0.86 -28.36
N GLU A 681 -5.93 0.94 -29.16
CA GLU A 681 -4.62 0.38 -28.86
C GLU A 681 -3.91 1.25 -27.82
N VAL A 682 -3.50 0.63 -26.71
CA VAL A 682 -2.80 1.29 -25.61
C VAL A 682 -1.64 0.41 -25.17
N PHE A 683 -0.41 0.86 -25.37
CA PHE A 683 0.81 0.21 -24.91
C PHE A 683 1.14 0.68 -23.49
N THR A 684 0.90 -0.17 -22.50
CA THR A 684 1.09 0.16 -21.07
C THR A 684 2.52 -0.09 -20.60
N VAL A 685 2.88 0.38 -19.40
CA VAL A 685 4.19 0.07 -18.79
C VAL A 685 4.35 -1.45 -18.57
N ALA A 686 3.26 -2.19 -18.35
CA ALA A 686 3.29 -3.66 -18.29
C ALA A 686 3.51 -4.32 -19.67
N ASP A 687 3.07 -3.69 -20.75
CA ASP A 687 3.40 -4.12 -22.12
C ASP A 687 4.88 -3.85 -22.46
N ALA A 688 5.45 -2.77 -21.91
CA ALA A 688 6.88 -2.50 -21.99
C ALA A 688 7.68 -3.61 -21.31
N GLN A 689 7.32 -3.98 -20.08
CA GLN A 689 8.01 -5.04 -19.33
C GLN A 689 7.94 -6.38 -20.08
N ALA A 690 6.75 -6.81 -20.50
CA ALA A 690 6.59 -8.06 -21.23
C ALA A 690 7.37 -8.11 -22.56
N LEU A 691 7.50 -6.97 -23.25
CA LEU A 691 8.33 -6.86 -24.46
C LEU A 691 9.84 -6.91 -24.13
N GLU A 692 10.24 -6.32 -23.01
CA GLU A 692 11.61 -6.36 -22.50
C GLU A 692 11.99 -7.79 -22.10
N ASP A 693 11.21 -8.45 -21.23
CA ASP A 693 11.43 -9.85 -20.79
C ASP A 693 11.67 -10.78 -22.00
N PHE A 694 10.87 -10.59 -23.06
CA PHE A 694 11.00 -11.27 -24.35
C PHE A 694 12.28 -10.88 -25.09
N ALA A 695 12.64 -9.59 -25.17
CA ALA A 695 13.85 -9.12 -25.81
C ALA A 695 15.13 -9.61 -25.11
N ARG A 696 15.14 -9.67 -23.77
CA ARG A 696 16.19 -10.30 -22.96
C ARG A 696 16.26 -11.80 -23.23
N THR A 697 15.12 -12.50 -23.18
CA THR A 697 14.99 -13.95 -23.46
C THR A 697 15.47 -14.36 -24.86
N LYS A 698 15.19 -13.56 -25.90
CA LYS A 698 15.57 -13.87 -27.29
C LYS A 698 16.97 -13.38 -27.68
N GLY A 699 17.53 -12.39 -26.96
CA GLY A 699 18.71 -11.65 -27.40
C GLY A 699 18.43 -10.77 -28.62
N ILE A 700 17.39 -9.93 -28.52
CA ILE A 700 17.00 -8.96 -29.56
C ILE A 700 18.10 -7.92 -29.81
N GLY A 701 18.14 -7.36 -31.02
CA GLY A 701 19.18 -6.43 -31.45
C GLY A 701 18.93 -5.00 -30.98
N MET A 702 17.68 -4.56 -31.01
CA MET A 702 17.30 -3.21 -30.60
C MET A 702 15.95 -3.19 -29.88
N LEU A 703 15.89 -2.54 -28.73
CA LEU A 703 14.65 -1.94 -28.25
C LEU A 703 14.65 -0.45 -28.60
N SER A 704 13.48 0.09 -28.86
CA SER A 704 13.23 1.51 -29.12
C SER A 704 11.78 1.80 -28.79
N MET A 705 11.32 3.03 -28.95
CA MET A 705 9.91 3.42 -28.81
C MET A 705 9.63 4.72 -29.54
N TRP A 706 8.37 4.92 -29.94
CA TRP A 706 7.86 6.22 -30.42
C TRP A 706 7.08 6.91 -29.27
N GLN A 707 7.63 7.89 -28.57
CA GLN A 707 8.99 8.45 -28.60
C GLN A 707 9.36 8.94 -27.19
N VAL A 708 10.62 9.32 -26.92
CA VAL A 708 11.05 9.82 -25.59
C VAL A 708 10.18 11.01 -25.13
N LEU A 709 9.81 11.91 -26.05
CA LEU A 709 8.93 13.05 -25.74
C LEU A 709 7.52 12.65 -25.29
N ARG A 710 7.10 11.39 -25.54
CA ARG A 710 5.79 10.83 -25.12
C ARG A 710 5.86 10.08 -23.79
N ASP A 711 7.04 9.91 -23.19
CA ASP A 711 7.22 9.27 -21.87
C ASP A 711 6.90 10.25 -20.70
N THR A 712 5.77 10.94 -20.82
CA THR A 712 5.25 11.88 -19.82
C THR A 712 3.73 11.69 -19.68
N PRO A 713 3.15 11.87 -18.47
CA PRO A 713 1.72 11.72 -18.27
C PRO A 713 0.92 12.76 -19.06
N GLY A 714 -0.21 12.34 -19.62
CA GLY A 714 -1.04 13.15 -20.51
C GLY A 714 -2.54 13.10 -20.19
N THR A 715 -3.33 13.76 -21.02
CA THR A 715 -4.79 13.68 -20.94
C THR A 715 -5.24 12.26 -21.30
N LEU A 716 -5.91 11.58 -20.36
CA LEU A 716 -6.30 10.18 -20.52
C LEU A 716 -7.06 9.91 -21.83
N GLY A 717 -6.61 8.91 -22.60
CA GLY A 717 -7.24 8.50 -23.87
C GLY A 717 -6.96 9.42 -25.07
N GLN A 718 -5.92 10.27 -25.00
CA GLN A 718 -5.47 11.10 -26.13
C GLN A 718 -4.08 10.67 -26.59
N SER A 719 -3.96 10.20 -27.85
CA SER A 719 -2.66 10.27 -28.54
C SER A 719 -2.25 11.73 -28.70
N THR A 720 -0.99 12.01 -28.38
CA THR A 720 -0.31 13.30 -28.62
C THR A 720 1.15 13.04 -28.96
N THR A 721 1.84 13.98 -29.59
CA THR A 721 3.28 13.83 -29.89
C THR A 721 4.19 14.03 -28.67
N SER A 722 3.67 14.54 -27.54
CA SER A 722 4.47 14.99 -26.39
C SER A 722 3.97 14.50 -25.02
N ALA A 723 3.11 13.48 -24.99
CA ALA A 723 2.64 12.79 -23.78
C ALA A 723 2.00 11.44 -24.16
N SER A 724 2.01 10.49 -23.22
CA SER A 724 1.55 9.11 -23.42
C SER A 724 0.03 8.96 -23.54
N GLY A 725 -0.74 9.96 -23.09
CA GLY A 725 -2.17 9.80 -22.90
C GLY A 725 -2.56 8.88 -21.73
N LEU A 726 -1.60 8.58 -20.84
CA LEU A 726 -1.78 7.83 -19.59
C LEU A 726 -1.43 8.69 -18.37
N SER A 727 -1.61 8.14 -17.16
CA SER A 727 -1.30 8.80 -15.88
C SER A 727 0.05 8.42 -15.28
N ASP A 728 0.81 7.54 -15.93
CA ASP A 728 2.10 7.03 -15.45
C ASP A 728 3.14 8.16 -15.30
N PRO A 729 4.03 8.11 -14.29
CA PRO A 729 5.08 9.10 -14.09
C PRO A 729 5.97 9.37 -15.31
N VAL A 730 6.61 10.54 -15.31
CA VAL A 730 7.65 10.88 -16.30
C VAL A 730 8.77 9.84 -16.23
N GLY A 731 9.10 9.25 -17.37
CA GLY A 731 10.19 8.28 -17.48
C GLY A 731 9.80 6.82 -17.21
N SER A 732 8.53 6.51 -16.95
CA SER A 732 8.10 5.15 -16.63
C SER A 732 8.33 4.12 -17.74
N PHE A 733 8.32 4.52 -19.01
CA PHE A 733 8.65 3.60 -20.11
C PHE A 733 10.16 3.48 -20.32
N SER A 734 10.90 4.59 -20.25
CA SER A 734 12.36 4.57 -20.36
C SER A 734 13.00 3.75 -19.22
N HIS A 735 12.46 3.84 -18.00
CA HIS A 735 12.98 3.08 -16.85
C HIS A 735 12.87 1.56 -17.02
N VAL A 736 11.95 1.06 -17.87
CA VAL A 736 11.85 -0.37 -18.21
C VAL A 736 12.87 -0.79 -19.27
N PHE A 737 13.23 0.10 -20.20
CA PHE A 737 14.10 -0.24 -21.33
C PHE A 737 15.56 0.23 -21.22
N ASN A 738 15.89 1.13 -20.29
CA ASN A 738 17.21 1.79 -20.20
C ASN A 738 18.37 0.84 -19.91
N ASP A 739 18.13 -0.23 -19.17
CA ASP A 739 19.16 -1.21 -18.81
C ASP A 739 19.39 -2.25 -19.93
N TYR A 740 18.60 -2.21 -21.01
CA TYR A 740 18.64 -3.19 -22.08
C TYR A 740 19.92 -3.15 -22.91
N GLY A 741 20.88 -3.98 -22.51
CA GLY A 741 22.08 -4.30 -23.28
C GLY A 741 23.17 -3.24 -23.16
N THR A 742 23.35 -2.41 -24.20
CA THR A 742 24.46 -1.45 -24.25
C THR A 742 24.06 -0.12 -23.66
N ILE A 743 24.71 0.27 -22.57
CA ILE A 743 24.54 1.54 -21.88
C ILE A 743 25.87 2.31 -21.93
N ASN A 744 25.87 3.54 -22.44
CA ASN A 744 27.04 4.43 -22.39
C ASN A 744 27.01 5.28 -21.12
N ILE A 745 28.19 5.58 -20.57
CA ILE A 745 28.32 6.61 -19.52
C ILE A 745 28.14 7.98 -20.17
N VAL A 746 27.19 8.76 -19.67
CA VAL A 746 26.93 10.14 -20.13
C VAL A 746 27.39 11.14 -19.05
N ASP A 747 28.36 11.97 -19.39
CA ASP A 747 28.88 13.05 -18.55
C ASP A 747 27.94 14.27 -18.53
N TYR A 748 27.05 14.27 -17.55
CA TYR A 748 26.18 15.42 -17.30
C TYR A 748 26.88 16.64 -16.67
N THR A 749 28.18 16.58 -16.33
CA THR A 749 28.89 17.73 -15.72
C THR A 749 29.15 18.87 -16.72
N ASN A 750 29.28 18.55 -18.00
CA ASN A 750 29.45 19.50 -19.10
C ASN A 750 28.13 19.82 -19.84
N ALA A 751 26.99 19.34 -19.34
CA ALA A 751 25.69 19.63 -19.94
C ALA A 751 25.42 21.15 -19.95
N GLY A 752 25.05 21.68 -21.13
CA GLY A 752 24.76 23.11 -21.37
C GLY A 752 23.55 23.60 -20.58
N GLY A 753 23.76 23.81 -19.28
CA GLY A 753 22.68 23.84 -18.29
C GLY A 753 23.11 24.18 -16.86
N GLY A 754 24.31 24.74 -16.64
CA GLY A 754 24.43 25.91 -15.76
C GLY A 754 25.12 25.81 -14.38
N GLY A 755 25.59 24.66 -13.90
CA GLY A 755 26.31 24.62 -12.62
C GLY A 755 26.65 23.23 -12.08
N THR A 756 27.67 23.17 -11.21
CA THR A 756 28.03 21.96 -10.48
C THR A 756 26.89 21.59 -9.52
N PRO A 757 26.52 20.30 -9.39
CA PRO A 757 25.60 19.86 -8.34
C PRO A 757 26.20 20.15 -6.96
N VAL A 758 25.59 21.07 -6.23
CA VAL A 758 25.92 21.32 -4.83
C VAL A 758 25.28 20.24 -3.96
N SER A 759 26.01 19.73 -2.97
CA SER A 759 25.55 18.63 -2.13
C SER A 759 26.13 18.71 -0.72
N GLY A 760 25.44 18.08 0.24
CA GLY A 760 25.83 18.12 1.65
C GLY A 760 25.53 19.45 2.37
N GLY A 761 24.70 20.32 1.78
CA GLY A 761 24.23 21.57 2.39
C GLY A 761 22.76 21.52 2.81
N ILE A 762 22.25 22.68 3.24
CA ILE A 762 20.87 22.88 3.67
C ILE A 762 20.00 23.22 2.46
N SER A 763 18.89 22.49 2.27
CA SER A 763 17.83 22.89 1.35
C SER A 763 16.82 23.79 2.06
N THR A 764 16.54 24.96 1.50
CA THR A 764 15.59 25.95 2.05
C THR A 764 14.43 26.16 1.09
N THR A 765 13.22 25.81 1.53
CA THR A 765 11.99 26.03 0.76
C THR A 765 11.61 27.52 0.73
N ILE A 766 11.46 28.07 -0.47
CA ILE A 766 10.93 29.41 -0.75
C ILE A 766 9.40 29.32 -0.82
N GLY A 767 8.74 29.60 0.30
CA GLY A 767 7.31 29.44 0.48
C GLY A 767 6.51 30.75 0.43
N TRP A 768 5.20 30.63 0.17
CA TRP A 768 4.27 31.78 0.15
C TRP A 768 3.77 32.14 1.56
N ALA A 769 4.67 32.65 2.41
CA ALA A 769 4.33 33.12 3.77
C ALA A 769 4.21 34.65 3.79
N TRP A 770 3.00 35.20 3.95
CA TRP A 770 2.73 36.64 3.89
C TRP A 770 3.44 37.43 4.99
N GLY A 771 4.14 38.51 4.62
CA GLY A 771 4.89 39.36 5.54
C GLY A 771 6.22 38.79 6.07
N ALA A 772 6.58 37.56 5.69
CA ALA A 772 7.79 36.90 6.15
C ALA A 772 9.04 37.46 5.46
N ASN A 773 10.04 37.87 6.23
CA ASN A 773 11.29 38.44 5.71
C ASN A 773 12.55 37.77 6.32
N PRO A 774 12.71 36.43 6.20
CA PRO A 774 13.88 35.71 6.73
C PRO A 774 15.20 36.14 6.08
N VAL A 775 16.23 36.21 6.93
CA VAL A 775 17.63 36.34 6.52
C VAL A 775 18.29 34.96 6.67
N LEU A 776 18.79 34.42 5.57
CA LEU A 776 19.39 33.09 5.48
C LEU A 776 20.91 33.20 5.56
N THR A 777 21.52 32.31 6.35
CA THR A 777 22.91 31.92 6.14
C THR A 777 22.91 30.89 5.01
N PHE A 778 23.75 31.07 3.99
CA PHE A 778 23.74 30.25 2.78
C PHE A 778 25.17 30.04 2.28
N ASP A 779 25.58 28.79 2.06
CA ASP A 779 26.85 28.41 1.45
C ASP A 779 26.63 28.09 -0.05
N PRO A 780 27.05 28.96 -0.99
CA PRO A 780 26.85 28.73 -2.43
C PRO A 780 27.52 27.47 -2.99
N ALA A 781 28.44 26.85 -2.24
CA ALA A 781 29.07 25.59 -2.63
C ALA A 781 28.27 24.34 -2.22
N LYS A 782 27.24 24.47 -1.36
CA LYS A 782 26.51 23.31 -0.79
C LYS A 782 24.99 23.47 -0.70
N ASP A 783 24.50 24.67 -0.41
CA ASP A 783 23.10 24.90 -0.04
C ASP A 783 22.20 25.11 -1.27
N ILE A 784 20.89 24.87 -1.07
CA ILE A 784 19.88 24.83 -2.14
C ILE A 784 18.65 25.66 -1.74
N LEU A 785 18.01 26.30 -2.71
CA LEU A 785 16.73 26.98 -2.62
C LEU A 785 15.69 26.22 -3.45
N ASP A 786 14.63 25.73 -2.81
CA ASP A 786 13.53 25.01 -3.47
C ASP A 786 12.30 25.92 -3.63
N PHE A 787 11.95 26.23 -4.88
CA PHE A 787 10.81 27.07 -5.23
C PHE A 787 9.47 26.31 -5.27
N VAL A 788 9.49 24.98 -5.16
CA VAL A 788 8.36 24.02 -5.08
C VAL A 788 7.32 24.11 -6.20
N TRP A 789 6.59 25.22 -6.30
CA TRP A 789 5.53 25.49 -7.28
C TRP A 789 5.58 26.92 -7.86
N MET A 790 6.43 27.79 -7.28
CA MET A 790 6.45 29.22 -7.56
C MET A 790 7.10 29.53 -8.92
N GLN A 791 6.40 30.33 -9.72
CA GLN A 791 6.76 30.60 -11.12
C GLN A 791 7.62 31.86 -11.27
N ALA A 792 8.34 31.99 -12.40
CA ALA A 792 9.23 33.11 -12.73
C ALA A 792 8.62 34.53 -12.61
N LYS A 793 7.29 34.64 -12.61
CA LYS A 793 6.53 35.90 -12.49
C LYS A 793 6.15 36.26 -11.05
N GLU A 794 6.35 35.33 -10.11
CA GLU A 794 5.83 35.37 -8.73
C GLU A 794 6.89 35.78 -7.70
N PHE A 795 8.16 35.85 -8.11
CA PHE A 795 9.26 36.41 -7.33
C PHE A 795 10.16 37.26 -8.25
N ASP A 796 10.84 38.26 -7.69
CA ASP A 796 11.93 38.99 -8.32
C ASP A 796 13.21 38.89 -7.47
N VAL A 797 14.38 39.08 -8.09
CA VAL A 797 15.67 38.89 -7.42
C VAL A 797 16.58 40.10 -7.69
N SER A 798 17.29 40.55 -6.66
CA SER A 798 18.25 41.66 -6.76
C SER A 798 19.42 41.46 -5.80
N ASP A 799 20.60 41.98 -6.15
CA ASP A 799 21.71 42.11 -5.19
C ASP A 799 21.62 43.48 -4.51
N THR A 800 21.32 43.48 -3.21
CA THR A 800 21.23 44.68 -2.37
C THR A 800 22.33 44.64 -1.31
N SER A 801 23.18 45.67 -1.24
CA SER A 801 24.26 45.80 -0.25
C SER A 801 25.22 44.60 -0.17
N GLY A 802 25.36 43.83 -1.26
CA GLY A 802 26.18 42.60 -1.31
C GLY A 802 25.49 41.34 -0.78
N SER A 803 24.16 41.35 -0.68
CA SER A 803 23.31 40.19 -0.36
C SER A 803 22.22 40.03 -1.43
N THR A 804 21.98 38.81 -1.91
CA THR A 804 20.91 38.50 -2.84
C THR A 804 19.57 38.49 -2.09
N VAL A 805 18.61 39.28 -2.57
CA VAL A 805 17.26 39.41 -2.02
C VAL A 805 16.26 38.89 -3.04
N ILE A 806 15.51 37.86 -2.65
CA ILE A 806 14.42 37.24 -3.42
C ILE A 806 13.11 37.78 -2.85
N THR A 807 12.45 38.68 -3.57
CA THR A 807 11.20 39.34 -3.16
C THR A 807 10.00 38.64 -3.77
N ILE A 808 9.02 38.23 -2.97
CA ILE A 808 7.82 37.54 -3.46
C ILE A 808 6.78 38.59 -3.90
N VAL A 809 6.44 38.58 -5.19
CA VAL A 809 5.65 39.62 -5.86
C VAL A 809 4.23 39.67 -5.28
N GLY A 810 3.84 40.84 -4.76
CA GLY A 810 2.52 41.06 -4.18
C GLY A 810 2.27 40.45 -2.79
N ASN A 811 3.27 39.78 -2.18
CA ASN A 811 3.12 39.05 -0.91
C ASN A 811 3.76 39.74 0.31
N ASN A 812 4.41 40.90 0.11
CA ASN A 812 5.12 41.67 1.15
C ASN A 812 6.20 40.85 1.91
N SER A 813 6.85 39.93 1.20
CA SER A 813 7.77 38.93 1.76
C SER A 813 9.06 38.85 0.96
N SER A 814 10.17 38.51 1.62
CA SER A 814 11.45 38.32 0.94
C SER A 814 12.37 37.32 1.66
N TYR A 815 13.31 36.74 0.93
CA TYR A 815 14.38 35.89 1.46
C TYR A 815 15.72 36.55 1.13
N THR A 816 16.53 36.85 2.15
CA THR A 816 17.84 37.51 1.97
C THR A 816 18.98 36.54 2.23
N LEU A 817 19.83 36.26 1.25
CA LEU A 817 21.05 35.46 1.39
C LEU A 817 22.18 36.38 1.90
N ALA A 818 22.43 36.37 3.22
CA ALA A 818 23.31 37.36 3.85
C ALA A 818 24.77 37.20 3.40
N GLY A 819 25.31 38.23 2.74
CA GLY A 819 26.69 38.27 2.26
C GLY A 819 26.98 37.40 1.03
N VAL A 820 25.94 36.83 0.40
CA VAL A 820 26.02 36.08 -0.85
C VAL A 820 25.47 36.93 -1.98
N ARG A 821 26.21 37.05 -3.09
CA ARG A 821 25.81 37.75 -4.32
C ARG A 821 25.30 36.77 -5.38
N LEU A 822 24.52 37.27 -6.34
CA LEU A 822 24.05 36.51 -7.52
C LEU A 822 25.21 35.91 -8.32
N SER A 823 26.35 36.59 -8.36
CA SER A 823 27.57 36.11 -9.03
C SER A 823 28.28 34.96 -8.32
N GLN A 824 27.99 34.73 -7.04
CA GLN A 824 28.51 33.60 -6.25
C GLN A 824 27.63 32.35 -6.35
N LEU A 825 26.35 32.51 -6.73
CA LEU A 825 25.43 31.39 -6.95
C LEU A 825 25.73 30.64 -8.25
N GLN A 826 25.20 29.42 -8.35
CA GLN A 826 25.20 28.55 -9.53
C GLN A 826 23.83 27.89 -9.65
N ILE A 827 23.45 27.40 -10.83
CA ILE A 827 22.08 26.88 -11.01
C ILE A 827 21.79 25.64 -10.13
N GLY A 828 22.84 24.90 -9.73
CA GLY A 828 22.73 23.81 -8.76
C GLY A 828 22.18 24.25 -7.39
N ASN A 829 22.28 25.54 -7.03
CA ASN A 829 21.62 26.09 -5.85
C ASN A 829 20.10 26.21 -5.99
N ILE A 830 19.49 25.92 -7.15
CA ILE A 830 18.08 26.23 -7.45
C ILE A 830 17.32 24.95 -7.85
N ILE A 831 16.31 24.59 -7.06
CA ILE A 831 15.28 23.61 -7.44
C ILE A 831 14.01 24.37 -7.85
N ALA A 832 13.47 24.03 -9.03
CA ALA A 832 12.23 24.56 -9.56
C ALA A 832 11.49 23.49 -10.37
N LYS A 833 10.15 23.50 -10.37
CA LYS A 833 9.33 22.55 -11.13
C LYS A 833 8.90 23.04 -12.52
N ASP A 834 9.29 24.25 -12.91
CA ASP A 834 9.05 24.79 -14.25
C ASP A 834 10.33 25.38 -14.86
N ALA A 835 10.46 25.21 -16.19
CA ALA A 835 11.62 25.66 -16.94
C ALA A 835 11.74 27.19 -17.03
N GLY A 836 10.64 27.94 -16.87
CA GLY A 836 10.66 29.41 -16.88
C GLY A 836 11.35 29.98 -15.63
N THR A 837 11.07 29.40 -14.46
CA THR A 837 11.73 29.73 -13.19
C THR A 837 13.22 29.43 -13.25
N LEU A 838 13.59 28.25 -13.77
CA LEU A 838 14.99 27.87 -13.95
C LEU A 838 15.70 28.80 -14.95
N ALA A 839 15.05 29.15 -16.07
CA ALA A 839 15.58 30.09 -17.05
C ALA A 839 15.76 31.52 -16.50
N LYS A 840 14.84 32.01 -15.65
CA LYS A 840 14.99 33.30 -14.95
C LYS A 840 16.21 33.29 -14.05
N TRP A 841 16.40 32.23 -13.25
CA TRP A 841 17.57 32.07 -12.41
C TRP A 841 18.88 31.94 -13.20
N GLN A 842 18.89 31.16 -14.28
CA GLN A 842 20.07 31.03 -15.16
C GLN A 842 20.45 32.38 -15.77
N SER A 843 19.47 33.16 -16.24
CA SER A 843 19.68 34.50 -16.78
C SER A 843 20.30 35.44 -15.74
N LEU A 844 19.69 35.55 -14.54
CA LEU A 844 20.16 36.39 -13.44
C LEU A 844 21.60 36.06 -13.01
N ILE A 845 21.91 34.78 -12.80
CA ILE A 845 23.24 34.32 -12.39
C ILE A 845 24.27 34.58 -13.51
N SER A 846 23.90 34.35 -14.77
CA SER A 846 24.79 34.58 -15.91
C SER A 846 25.10 36.06 -16.12
N SER A 847 24.08 36.93 -16.02
CA SER A 847 24.27 38.39 -16.06
C SER A 847 25.13 38.89 -14.90
N ALA A 848 24.94 38.37 -13.69
CA ALA A 848 25.73 38.77 -12.53
C ALA A 848 27.20 38.32 -12.60
N LYS A 849 27.52 37.25 -13.35
CA LYS A 849 28.89 36.77 -13.58
C LYS A 849 29.60 37.46 -14.76
N ALA A 850 28.90 38.32 -15.51
CA ALA A 850 29.43 39.06 -16.64
C ALA A 850 29.87 40.50 -16.30
N VAL A 851 29.89 40.86 -15.00
CA VAL A 851 30.16 42.20 -14.45
C VAL A 851 31.17 42.12 -13.31
#